data_AF-A0AA90QKK4-F1
#
_entry.id   AF-A0AA90QKK4-F1
#
_cell.length_a   1.000
_cell.length_b   1.000
_cell.length_c   1.000
_cell.angle_alpha   90.00
_cell.angle_beta   90.00
_cell.angle_gamma   90.00
#
_symmetry.space_group_name_H-M   'P 1'
#
loop_
_entity.id
_entity.type
_entity.pdbx_description
1 polymer ?
#
loop_
_entity_poly.entity_id
_entity_poly.type
_entity_poly.pdbx_seq_one_letter_code
_entity_poly.pdbx_strand_id
1 'polypeptide(L)'
;MGCQSMNCAVLIHLLRGSDGLSAWVSHTADDGIDTLLSCVPLANLPLALYPQRDALLADWQSLCAARELAPVWPAFWRVFWHTLTETREHAPLPMPQRVVPASRPPATAAHPRAFRGTKYQPPKQPVPILDISAWLSDHRLLDGFFARHDFARLPCLDAHGHPLLIFPGPDQAPTVCALLAHGAGIEPAQWPALPEAFRRAFAWSLRMAPAHTLLAWLQVWRGLGSPQQGVELALPARLCALAPGAHKWAMLALHLPPTRQIVFLRAVLAQRACLLPCDAVSVTQLMELDAMTANEQRFEVYINALLSNLSRRVSAAYTLCGCLLAEQRTDVDRITSLHAHLFADADCAHVPMADIGRMSRAVGIDGQHWELRAWENCSKLPGFDYVLRETCWEKLGVRVADQWMSIFSEIRWDEELDEKIARRSSAFAAMFPEWHSALTALSGPWQEKFVRMLYSYVSGWGDVDSLRNSLAYLLPLLQSLCRPPFSAAADGDAVLSAMARGLPVEGWQQLAATGERTWLMVERACRRDNDARLIRYGLFSLTQCWPAFTLRLFSTSPIRLMRTARLLGCLRYERRHQFLSETSHAAWFTTNWDHAEPYEACRMLYRLCIEAGLNSPVPRRLRDHIEGEITLTDKQIARHCRVSLARLPTVLLAALEWHIWRSIDRPFNLRGKSSAASHAVRLLAGVDDNRKGLRRFLLEHGQGRTHAYLDHPLNRAWFARHPRINADLWCGKAPAPTGEGTHGIRLAIETDPLETLMLGTYVGSCLGLGGYFDYSAVACLL
;
A
#
# COMPACT_ATOMS: atom_id res chain seq x y z
N MET A 1 5.13 -21.61 21.65
CA MET A 1 6.04 -22.13 20.61
C MET A 1 6.59 -20.94 19.84
N GLY A 2 7.90 -20.72 19.88
CA GLY A 2 8.54 -19.56 19.26
C GLY A 2 8.39 -19.57 17.75
N CYS A 3 8.14 -18.40 17.16
CA CYS A 3 8.04 -18.19 15.72
C CYS A 3 9.40 -18.46 15.06
N GLN A 4 9.62 -19.68 14.54
CA GLN A 4 10.73 -19.96 13.63
C GLN A 4 10.43 -19.27 12.29
N SER A 5 11.39 -18.48 11.80
CA SER A 5 11.36 -17.90 10.45
C SER A 5 11.36 -19.03 9.41
N MET A 6 10.54 -18.93 8.36
CA MET A 6 10.47 -19.96 7.31
C MET A 6 11.71 -20.04 6.41
N ASN A 7 12.59 -19.04 6.47
CA ASN A 7 13.91 -19.08 5.83
C ASN A 7 14.93 -19.88 6.66
N CYS A 8 14.51 -20.44 7.80
CA CYS A 8 15.34 -21.35 8.55
C CYS A 8 15.36 -22.74 7.91
N ALA A 9 16.51 -23.38 8.05
CA ALA A 9 16.70 -24.79 7.81
C ALA A 9 15.63 -25.63 8.53
N VAL A 10 15.12 -26.68 7.89
CA VAL A 10 14.18 -27.63 8.49
C VAL A 10 14.80 -29.01 8.47
N LEU A 11 14.83 -29.70 9.62
CA LEU A 11 15.29 -31.07 9.70
C LEU A 11 14.25 -32.01 9.05
N ILE A 12 14.65 -32.70 8.00
CA ILE A 12 13.80 -33.64 7.26
C ILE A 12 13.98 -35.06 7.78
N HIS A 13 15.23 -35.45 8.04
CA HIS A 13 15.56 -36.83 8.35
C HIS A 13 16.89 -36.92 9.11
N LEU A 14 17.00 -37.85 10.06
CA LEU A 14 18.27 -38.26 10.67
C LEU A 14 18.66 -39.66 10.22
N LEU A 15 19.84 -39.80 9.63
CA LEU A 15 20.36 -41.04 9.08
C LEU A 15 21.47 -41.62 9.95
N ARG A 16 21.54 -42.95 9.96
CA ARG A 16 22.69 -43.71 10.43
C ARG A 16 23.28 -44.52 9.28
N GLY A 17 24.59 -44.48 9.15
CA GLY A 17 25.36 -45.27 8.19
C GLY A 17 26.74 -45.63 8.75
N SER A 18 27.53 -46.35 7.95
CA SER A 18 28.90 -46.75 8.31
C SER A 18 29.79 -45.57 8.67
N ASP A 19 29.55 -44.41 8.04
CA ASP A 19 30.36 -43.21 8.15
C ASP A 19 29.90 -42.32 9.33
N GLY A 20 28.86 -42.74 10.06
CA GLY A 20 28.33 -42.08 11.25
C GLY A 20 26.88 -41.61 11.12
N LEU A 21 26.53 -40.60 11.94
CA LEU A 21 25.21 -39.98 11.91
C LEU A 21 25.19 -38.74 11.01
N SER A 22 24.21 -38.66 10.13
CA SER A 22 23.99 -37.52 9.23
C SER A 22 22.54 -37.03 9.32
N ALA A 23 22.30 -35.82 8.84
CA ALA A 23 21.00 -35.17 8.84
C ALA A 23 20.70 -34.66 7.43
N TRP A 24 19.52 -34.97 6.92
CA TRP A 24 18.96 -34.29 5.76
C TRP A 24 18.23 -33.05 6.22
N VAL A 25 18.64 -31.92 5.66
CA VAL A 25 18.13 -30.62 6.00
C VAL A 25 17.60 -29.96 4.74
N SER A 26 16.44 -29.35 4.87
CA SER A 26 15.83 -28.54 3.84
C SER A 26 16.17 -27.08 4.09
N HIS A 27 16.80 -26.44 3.11
CA HIS A 27 17.12 -25.02 3.12
C HIS A 27 16.32 -24.29 2.03
N THR A 28 15.93 -23.04 2.29
CA THR A 28 15.50 -22.12 1.23
C THR A 28 16.75 -21.59 0.53
N ALA A 29 16.78 -21.63 -0.80
CA ALA A 29 17.85 -21.06 -1.61
C ALA A 29 17.93 -19.53 -1.43
N ASP A 30 19.03 -18.92 -1.89
CA ASP A 30 19.31 -17.48 -1.73
C ASP A 30 18.25 -16.58 -2.42
N ASP A 31 17.52 -17.11 -3.40
CA ASP A 31 16.38 -16.45 -4.05
C ASP A 31 15.08 -16.50 -3.21
N GLY A 32 15.07 -17.24 -2.10
CA GLY A 32 13.93 -17.43 -1.20
C GLY A 32 12.82 -18.32 -1.75
N ILE A 33 13.00 -18.92 -2.93
CA ILE A 33 11.93 -19.58 -3.71
C ILE A 33 12.12 -21.09 -3.76
N ASP A 34 13.37 -21.55 -3.96
CA ASP A 34 13.64 -22.97 -4.14
C ASP A 34 14.05 -23.67 -2.84
N THR A 35 13.54 -24.88 -2.66
CA THR A 35 13.86 -25.72 -1.51
C THR A 35 14.94 -26.73 -1.90
N LEU A 36 16.10 -26.63 -1.28
CA LEU A 36 17.22 -27.55 -1.47
C LEU A 36 17.30 -28.55 -0.32
N LEU A 37 17.46 -29.83 -0.66
CA LEU A 37 17.78 -30.88 0.30
C LEU A 37 19.30 -31.09 0.33
N SER A 38 19.91 -30.90 1.49
CA SER A 38 21.33 -31.17 1.71
C SER A 38 21.50 -32.22 2.80
N CYS A 39 22.52 -33.06 2.66
CA CYS A 39 22.94 -33.99 3.71
C CYS A 39 24.16 -33.41 4.42
N VAL A 40 24.06 -33.23 5.73
CA VAL A 40 25.16 -32.71 6.57
C VAL A 40 25.48 -33.70 7.69
N PRO A 41 26.76 -33.81 8.13
CA PRO A 41 27.08 -34.56 9.33
C PRO A 41 26.29 -34.05 10.53
N LEU A 42 25.77 -34.94 11.38
CA LEU A 42 24.94 -34.55 12.54
C LEU A 42 25.68 -33.59 13.49
N ALA A 43 27.01 -33.73 13.61
CA ALA A 43 27.87 -32.83 14.38
C ALA A 43 27.80 -31.37 13.92
N ASN A 44 27.55 -31.14 12.63
CA ASN A 44 27.46 -29.79 12.04
C ASN A 44 26.03 -29.22 12.09
N LEU A 45 25.04 -30.01 12.53
CA LEU A 45 23.66 -29.55 12.63
C LEU A 45 23.52 -28.53 13.78
N PRO A 46 22.89 -27.37 13.58
CA PRO A 46 22.63 -26.43 14.67
C PRO A 46 21.75 -27.05 15.77
N LEU A 47 22.09 -26.80 17.05
CA LEU A 47 21.29 -27.27 18.20
C LEU A 47 19.84 -26.77 18.16
N ALA A 48 19.59 -25.62 17.54
CA ALA A 48 18.24 -25.08 17.36
C ALA A 48 17.33 -25.97 16.50
N LEU A 49 17.90 -26.74 15.56
CA LEU A 49 17.14 -27.67 14.71
C LEU A 49 16.92 -29.03 15.38
N TYR A 50 17.86 -29.44 16.22
CA TYR A 50 17.78 -30.70 16.95
C TYR A 50 18.47 -30.58 18.31
N PRO A 51 17.73 -30.25 19.38
CA PRO A 51 18.31 -30.02 20.72
C PRO A 51 19.01 -31.25 21.30
N GLN A 52 18.64 -32.46 20.86
CA GLN A 52 19.21 -33.73 21.32
C GLN A 52 20.45 -34.17 20.52
N ARG A 53 21.01 -33.30 19.67
CA ARG A 53 22.16 -33.61 18.81
C ARG A 53 23.33 -34.20 19.58
N ASP A 54 23.78 -33.52 20.63
CA ASP A 54 24.99 -33.91 21.36
C ASP A 54 24.77 -35.21 22.14
N ALA A 55 23.58 -35.41 22.70
CA ALA A 55 23.20 -36.66 23.36
C ALA A 55 23.20 -37.84 22.36
N LEU A 56 22.62 -37.64 21.17
CA LEU A 56 22.57 -38.68 20.13
C LEU A 56 23.97 -39.01 19.56
N LEU A 57 24.85 -38.01 19.43
CA LEU A 57 26.25 -38.22 19.06
C LEU A 57 27.03 -38.99 20.12
N ALA A 58 26.80 -38.69 21.41
CA ALA A 58 27.40 -39.43 22.51
C ALA A 58 26.91 -40.88 22.58
N ASP A 59 25.61 -41.11 22.33
CA ASP A 59 25.03 -42.45 22.21
C ASP A 59 25.67 -43.23 21.05
N TRP A 60 25.86 -42.60 19.89
CA TRP A 60 26.55 -43.20 18.75
C TRP A 60 28.00 -43.56 19.06
N GLN A 61 28.75 -42.66 19.69
CA GLN A 61 30.13 -42.92 20.10
C GLN A 61 30.22 -44.07 21.10
N SER A 62 29.26 -44.16 22.03
CA SER A 62 29.18 -45.25 23.01
C SER A 62 28.95 -46.61 22.33
N LEU A 63 28.13 -46.64 21.27
CA LEU A 63 27.90 -47.85 20.47
C LEU A 63 29.15 -48.25 19.67
N CYS A 64 29.85 -47.29 19.05
CA CYS A 64 31.11 -47.57 18.33
C CYS A 64 32.24 -48.07 19.24
N ALA A 65 32.24 -47.64 20.52
CA ALA A 65 33.25 -48.04 21.51
C ALA A 65 32.83 -49.25 22.36
N ALA A 66 31.66 -49.84 22.09
CA ALA A 66 31.06 -50.86 22.94
C ALA A 66 31.89 -52.15 22.98
N ARG A 67 32.08 -52.67 24.19
CA ARG A 67 32.69 -53.99 24.43
C ARG A 67 31.69 -55.02 24.93
N GLU A 68 30.56 -54.55 25.47
CA GLU A 68 29.44 -55.35 25.94
C GLU A 68 28.13 -54.68 25.51
N LEU A 69 27.10 -55.49 25.23
CA LEU A 69 25.82 -55.00 24.72
C LEU A 69 24.95 -54.34 25.80
N ALA A 70 24.93 -54.90 27.02
CA ALA A 70 24.03 -54.45 28.09
C ALA A 70 24.22 -52.97 28.49
N PRO A 71 25.44 -52.43 28.65
CA PRO A 71 25.65 -51.04 29.04
C PRO A 71 25.20 -50.02 27.97
N VAL A 72 25.21 -50.41 26.69
CA VAL A 72 24.87 -49.54 25.56
C VAL A 72 23.48 -49.82 24.98
N TRP A 73 22.73 -50.75 25.56
CA TRP A 73 21.41 -51.15 25.08
C TRP A 73 20.38 -50.01 25.05
N PRO A 74 20.32 -49.10 26.04
CA PRO A 74 19.47 -47.91 25.95
C PRO A 74 19.91 -46.95 24.82
N ALA A 75 21.21 -46.77 24.62
CA ALA A 75 21.76 -45.93 23.55
C ALA A 75 21.44 -46.52 22.16
N PHE A 76 21.47 -47.84 22.02
CA PHE A 76 21.09 -48.56 20.81
C PHE A 76 19.65 -48.20 20.39
N TRP A 77 18.70 -48.29 21.31
CA TRP A 77 17.29 -48.00 21.02
C TRP A 77 17.04 -46.50 20.79
N ARG A 78 17.68 -45.61 21.54
CA ARG A 78 17.61 -44.16 21.24
C ARG A 78 18.14 -43.86 19.84
N VAL A 79 19.29 -44.40 19.45
CA VAL A 79 19.80 -44.26 18.08
C VAL A 79 18.84 -44.85 17.06
N PHE A 80 18.28 -46.05 17.31
CA PHE A 80 17.32 -46.69 16.43
C PHE A 80 16.07 -45.84 16.19
N TRP A 81 15.43 -45.31 17.24
CA TRP A 81 14.18 -44.55 17.13
C TRP A 81 14.38 -43.13 16.60
N HIS A 82 15.55 -42.53 16.84
CA HIS A 82 15.85 -41.19 16.38
C HIS A 82 16.40 -41.13 14.96
N THR A 83 16.81 -42.26 14.36
CA THR A 83 17.40 -42.30 13.02
C THR A 83 16.73 -43.35 12.12
N LEU A 84 16.92 -43.27 10.80
CA LEU A 84 16.69 -44.40 9.91
C LEU A 84 17.99 -44.78 9.19
N THR A 85 18.03 -45.99 8.66
CA THR A 85 19.24 -46.55 8.06
C THR A 85 19.36 -46.17 6.59
N GLU A 86 20.56 -45.76 6.17
CA GLU A 86 20.89 -45.56 4.76
C GLU A 86 21.03 -46.95 4.08
N THR A 87 20.04 -47.36 3.28
CA THR A 87 20.11 -48.64 2.56
C THR A 87 20.65 -48.40 1.16
N ARG A 88 21.91 -48.77 0.87
CA ARG A 88 22.43 -48.74 -0.50
C ARG A 88 22.04 -50.03 -1.21
N GLU A 89 21.27 -49.94 -2.30
CA GLU A 89 20.68 -51.09 -3.01
C GLU A 89 21.70 -52.12 -3.55
N HIS A 90 23.01 -51.82 -3.56
CA HIS A 90 24.01 -52.64 -4.27
C HIS A 90 25.18 -53.16 -3.41
N ALA A 91 25.08 -53.17 -2.08
CA ALA A 91 26.09 -53.85 -1.26
C ALA A 91 25.62 -55.25 -0.84
N PRO A 92 26.09 -56.35 -1.47
CA PRO A 92 26.04 -57.65 -0.83
C PRO A 92 27.13 -57.67 0.23
N LEU A 93 26.74 -57.67 1.50
CA LEU A 93 27.69 -57.97 2.59
C LEU A 93 27.34 -59.34 3.16
N PRO A 94 28.28 -60.30 3.17
CA PRO A 94 28.12 -61.51 3.96
C PRO A 94 28.07 -61.13 5.44
N MET A 95 27.34 -61.91 6.24
CA MET A 95 27.38 -61.80 7.70
C MET A 95 28.84 -61.72 8.18
N PRO A 96 29.23 -60.76 9.03
CA PRO A 96 30.54 -60.80 9.65
C PRO A 96 30.65 -62.07 10.47
N GLN A 97 31.56 -62.95 10.07
CA GLN A 97 31.95 -64.10 10.88
C GLN A 97 32.55 -63.60 12.18
N ARG A 98 32.19 -64.28 13.28
CA ARG A 98 32.83 -64.14 14.59
C ARG A 98 34.34 -64.08 14.34
N VAL A 99 34.99 -62.96 14.68
CA VAL A 99 36.46 -62.88 14.60
C VAL A 99 36.99 -63.90 15.60
N VAL A 100 37.31 -65.09 15.11
CA VAL A 100 37.94 -66.13 15.90
C VAL A 100 39.32 -65.59 16.27
N PRO A 101 39.68 -65.50 17.56
CA PRO A 101 41.00 -65.03 17.93
C PRO A 101 42.05 -65.91 17.24
N ALA A 102 43.08 -65.28 16.66
CA ALA A 102 44.14 -65.99 15.97
C ALA A 102 44.68 -67.12 16.86
N SER A 103 44.73 -68.34 16.31
CA SER A 103 45.27 -69.51 17.02
C SER A 103 46.66 -69.19 17.55
N ARG A 104 46.92 -69.49 18.84
CA ARG A 104 48.25 -69.37 19.43
C ARG A 104 49.28 -70.09 18.53
N PRO A 105 50.40 -69.46 18.14
CA PRO A 105 51.41 -70.15 17.35
C PRO A 105 51.94 -71.36 18.13
N PRO A 106 52.15 -72.52 17.48
CA PRO A 106 52.70 -73.69 18.14
C PRO A 106 54.14 -73.42 18.57
N ALA A 107 54.50 -73.88 19.77
CA ALA A 107 55.86 -73.75 20.28
C ALA A 107 56.83 -74.58 19.41
N THR A 108 57.75 -73.90 18.72
CA THR A 108 58.83 -74.54 17.97
C THR A 108 60.13 -74.54 18.77
N ALA A 109 60.97 -75.55 18.54
CA ALA A 109 62.17 -75.88 19.32
C ALA A 109 63.33 -74.86 19.25
N ALA A 110 63.12 -73.65 18.72
CA ALA A 110 64.14 -72.61 18.62
C ALA A 110 64.21 -71.64 19.82
N HIS A 111 63.37 -71.80 20.86
CA HIS A 111 63.44 -70.95 22.07
C HIS A 111 63.16 -71.73 23.38
N PRO A 112 64.19 -72.28 24.07
CA PRO A 112 63.99 -73.01 25.33
C PRO A 112 63.84 -72.11 26.57
N ARG A 113 63.91 -70.77 26.45
CA ARG A 113 63.87 -69.84 27.58
C ARG A 113 63.23 -68.49 27.23
N ALA A 114 61.91 -68.45 27.05
CA ALA A 114 61.18 -67.19 27.06
C ALA A 114 60.09 -67.25 28.15
N PHE A 115 60.14 -66.27 29.06
CA PHE A 115 59.19 -65.95 30.14
C PHE A 115 59.38 -66.62 31.50
N ARG A 116 60.61 -66.56 32.03
CA ARG A 116 60.82 -66.22 33.46
C ARG A 116 61.67 -64.96 33.52
N GLY A 117 61.05 -63.82 33.84
CA GLY A 117 61.75 -62.56 34.12
C GLY A 117 61.79 -61.56 32.96
N THR A 118 60.66 -60.99 32.57
CA THR A 118 60.63 -59.68 31.92
C THR A 118 59.61 -58.79 32.62
N LYS A 119 60.05 -57.59 32.99
CA LYS A 119 59.29 -56.51 33.66
C LYS A 119 58.23 -55.86 32.75
N TYR A 120 57.90 -56.51 31.63
CA TYR A 120 56.97 -56.03 30.61
C TYR A 120 55.98 -57.16 30.29
N GLN A 121 54.73 -56.98 30.73
CA GLN A 121 53.61 -57.77 30.22
C GLN A 121 53.53 -57.61 28.69
N PRO A 122 53.18 -58.67 27.93
CA PRO A 122 52.77 -58.47 26.54
C PRO A 122 51.59 -57.49 26.54
N PRO A 123 51.46 -56.60 25.54
CA PRO A 123 50.28 -55.74 25.44
C PRO A 123 49.04 -56.65 25.47
N LYS A 124 48.12 -56.36 26.40
CA LYS A 124 46.82 -57.06 26.47
C LYS A 124 46.29 -57.14 25.05
N GLN A 125 45.97 -58.35 24.58
CA GLN A 125 45.30 -58.50 23.29
C GLN A 125 44.10 -57.55 23.28
N PRO A 126 43.95 -56.70 22.25
CA PRO A 126 42.82 -55.78 22.20
C PRO A 126 41.56 -56.62 22.30
N VAL A 127 40.77 -56.35 23.34
CA VAL A 127 39.45 -56.96 23.50
C VAL A 127 38.65 -56.61 22.23
N PRO A 128 38.07 -57.59 21.53
CA PRO A 128 37.33 -57.31 20.31
C PRO A 128 36.20 -56.33 20.61
N ILE A 129 36.15 -55.24 19.85
CA ILE A 129 35.07 -54.26 19.90
C ILE A 129 33.83 -54.92 19.27
N LEU A 130 32.67 -54.78 19.92
CA LEU A 130 31.41 -55.16 19.30
C LEU A 130 31.08 -54.06 18.28
N ASP A 131 31.15 -54.38 16.99
CA ASP A 131 30.78 -53.44 15.93
C ASP A 131 29.24 -53.31 15.80
N ILE A 132 28.62 -52.77 16.85
CA ILE A 132 27.17 -52.56 16.94
C ILE A 132 26.73 -51.50 15.91
N SER A 133 27.61 -50.55 15.61
CA SER A 133 27.43 -49.54 14.55
C SER A 133 27.18 -50.15 13.18
N ALA A 134 27.94 -51.18 12.79
CA ALA A 134 27.74 -51.86 11.51
C ALA A 134 26.37 -52.56 11.44
N TRP A 135 25.89 -53.16 12.54
CA TRP A 135 24.58 -53.80 12.58
C TRP A 135 23.43 -52.79 12.53
N LEU A 136 23.55 -51.67 13.25
CA LEU A 136 22.55 -50.61 13.19
C LEU A 136 22.50 -49.94 11.80
N SER A 137 23.62 -49.90 11.09
CA SER A 137 23.76 -49.25 9.78
C SER A 137 23.21 -50.07 8.60
N ASP A 138 22.65 -51.27 8.81
CA ASP A 138 21.96 -52.03 7.77
C ASP A 138 20.74 -52.77 8.33
N HIS A 139 19.55 -52.54 7.76
CA HIS A 139 18.30 -53.22 8.17
C HIS A 139 18.39 -54.74 8.10
N ARG A 140 19.11 -55.29 7.12
CA ARG A 140 19.26 -56.74 6.93
C ARG A 140 20.12 -57.35 8.04
N LEU A 141 21.21 -56.67 8.40
CA LEU A 141 22.08 -57.09 9.50
C LEU A 141 21.37 -56.94 10.84
N LEU A 142 20.56 -55.89 10.98
CA LEU A 142 19.76 -55.63 12.18
C LEU A 142 18.65 -56.67 12.38
N ASP A 143 17.92 -57.05 11.33
CA ASP A 143 16.93 -58.14 11.38
C ASP A 143 17.59 -59.48 11.70
N GLY A 144 18.77 -59.75 11.10
CA GLY A 144 19.56 -60.93 11.41
C GLY A 144 20.10 -60.95 12.85
N PHE A 145 20.40 -59.78 13.41
CA PHE A 145 20.77 -59.59 14.81
C PHE A 145 19.57 -59.83 15.74
N PHE A 146 18.40 -59.23 15.43
CA PHE A 146 17.18 -59.45 16.21
C PHE A 146 16.77 -60.91 16.24
N ALA A 147 16.84 -61.63 15.11
CA ALA A 147 16.51 -63.06 15.05
C ALA A 147 17.36 -63.96 15.97
N ARG A 148 18.51 -63.47 16.46
CA ARG A 148 19.45 -64.23 17.30
C ARG A 148 19.61 -63.65 18.71
N HIS A 149 18.94 -62.53 18.99
CA HIS A 149 19.06 -61.81 20.25
C HIS A 149 18.05 -62.33 21.27
N ASP A 150 18.47 -62.40 22.54
CA ASP A 150 17.62 -62.79 23.67
C ASP A 150 16.91 -61.55 24.25
N PHE A 151 15.70 -61.30 23.76
CA PHE A 151 14.87 -60.19 24.22
C PHE A 151 14.29 -60.39 25.63
N ALA A 152 14.33 -61.59 26.20
CA ALA A 152 13.97 -61.80 27.61
C ALA A 152 15.04 -61.22 28.54
N ARG A 153 16.31 -61.29 28.13
CA ARG A 153 17.44 -60.70 28.87
C ARG A 153 17.58 -59.19 28.67
N LEU A 154 17.36 -58.70 27.45
CA LEU A 154 17.46 -57.28 27.11
C LEU A 154 16.25 -56.91 26.21
N PRO A 155 15.14 -56.39 26.78
CA PRO A 155 13.90 -56.15 26.04
C PRO A 155 14.03 -55.01 25.04
N CYS A 156 13.14 -54.97 24.05
CA CYS A 156 12.98 -53.80 23.19
C CYS A 156 12.59 -52.58 24.03
N LEU A 157 13.30 -51.48 23.85
CA LEU A 157 13.00 -50.22 24.54
C LEU A 157 12.39 -49.23 23.55
N ASP A 158 11.50 -48.36 24.03
CA ASP A 158 11.02 -47.19 23.30
C ASP A 158 12.08 -46.08 23.24
N ALA A 159 11.76 -44.95 22.61
CA ALA A 159 12.67 -43.80 22.51
C ALA A 159 13.04 -43.18 23.88
N HIS A 160 12.27 -43.47 24.93
CA HIS A 160 12.48 -42.99 26.30
C HIS A 160 13.23 -44.01 27.17
N GLY A 161 13.48 -45.22 26.66
CA GLY A 161 14.15 -46.29 27.38
C GLY A 161 13.20 -47.19 28.18
N HIS A 162 11.89 -47.10 27.96
CA HIS A 162 10.92 -47.99 28.60
C HIS A 162 10.71 -49.26 27.78
N PRO A 163 10.51 -50.43 28.41
CA PRO A 163 10.20 -51.67 27.69
C PRO A 163 8.91 -51.57 26.87
N LEU A 164 8.98 -51.95 25.59
CA LEU A 164 7.81 -52.10 24.74
C LEU A 164 7.01 -53.34 25.17
N LEU A 165 5.80 -53.13 25.68
CA LEU A 165 4.97 -54.19 26.28
C LEU A 165 4.23 -55.07 25.25
N ILE A 166 4.23 -54.69 23.97
CA ILE A 166 3.40 -55.31 22.92
C ILE A 166 4.23 -55.52 21.64
N PHE A 167 4.92 -56.66 21.53
CA PHE A 167 5.49 -57.19 20.27
C PHE A 167 5.41 -58.72 20.29
N PRO A 168 5.25 -59.40 19.12
CA PRO A 168 4.41 -60.58 18.99
C PRO A 168 5.04 -61.80 19.64
N GLY A 169 4.37 -62.40 20.62
CA GLY A 169 4.59 -63.76 21.12
C GLY A 169 6.00 -64.12 21.63
N PRO A 170 6.14 -65.06 22.57
CA PRO A 170 7.45 -65.52 23.04
C PRO A 170 8.35 -66.14 21.93
N ASP A 171 7.81 -66.41 20.73
CA ASP A 171 8.47 -67.15 19.65
C ASP A 171 8.80 -66.33 18.38
N GLN A 172 8.56 -65.02 18.33
CA GLN A 172 8.88 -64.20 17.14
C GLN A 172 9.80 -63.03 17.48
N ALA A 173 10.99 -63.03 16.87
CA ALA A 173 11.89 -61.88 16.95
C ALA A 173 11.30 -60.67 16.19
N PRO A 174 11.41 -59.45 16.74
CA PRO A 174 10.98 -58.24 16.06
C PRO A 174 11.82 -58.03 14.80
N THR A 175 11.19 -57.55 13.74
CA THR A 175 11.90 -57.02 12.56
C THR A 175 11.89 -55.49 12.60
N VAL A 176 12.84 -54.86 11.92
CA VAL A 176 12.89 -53.40 11.74
C VAL A 176 11.57 -52.89 11.16
N CYS A 177 11.01 -53.59 10.17
CA CYS A 177 9.71 -53.23 9.59
C CYS A 177 8.59 -53.30 10.62
N ALA A 178 8.54 -54.35 11.44
CA ALA A 178 7.54 -54.49 12.48
C ALA A 178 7.68 -53.38 13.55
N LEU A 179 8.91 -53.05 13.95
CA LEU A 179 9.21 -51.95 14.89
C LEU A 179 8.77 -50.59 14.36
N LEU A 180 9.05 -50.28 13.09
CA LEU A 180 8.57 -49.06 12.45
C LEU A 180 7.03 -49.05 12.32
N ALA A 181 6.41 -50.19 12.05
CA ALA A 181 4.95 -50.34 11.97
C ALA A 181 4.27 -50.06 13.31
N HIS A 182 4.81 -50.58 14.40
CA HIS A 182 4.30 -50.31 15.74
C HIS A 182 4.45 -48.84 16.14
N GLY A 183 5.56 -48.19 15.80
CA GLY A 183 5.73 -46.76 16.02
C GLY A 183 4.64 -45.91 15.35
N ALA A 184 4.13 -46.36 14.20
CA ALA A 184 3.03 -45.72 13.47
C ALA A 184 1.63 -46.21 13.85
N GLY A 185 1.52 -47.16 14.80
CA GLY A 185 0.25 -47.78 15.19
C GLY A 185 -0.39 -48.65 14.11
N ILE A 186 0.43 -49.30 13.27
CA ILE A 186 0.01 -50.19 12.18
C ILE A 186 0.32 -51.63 12.56
N GLU A 187 -0.61 -52.55 12.31
CA GLU A 187 -0.34 -53.98 12.36
C GLU A 187 0.80 -54.31 11.37
N PRO A 188 1.88 -55.02 11.77
CA PRO A 188 3.02 -55.28 10.90
C PRO A 188 2.66 -55.86 9.51
N ALA A 189 1.58 -56.65 9.44
CA ALA A 189 1.06 -57.22 8.20
C ALA A 189 0.49 -56.19 7.21
N GLN A 190 0.18 -54.97 7.66
CA GLN A 190 -0.39 -53.88 6.87
C GLN A 190 0.65 -52.81 6.49
N TRP A 191 1.92 -52.97 6.88
CA TRP A 191 2.98 -52.02 6.54
C TRP A 191 3.34 -52.12 5.04
N PRO A 192 3.16 -51.05 4.24
CA PRO A 192 3.48 -51.11 2.82
C PRO A 192 4.99 -51.10 2.59
N ALA A 193 5.45 -51.75 1.53
CA ALA A 193 6.82 -51.60 1.06
C ALA A 193 7.09 -50.13 0.69
N LEU A 194 7.94 -49.45 1.47
CA LEU A 194 8.26 -48.03 1.28
C LEU A 194 9.46 -47.87 0.31
N PRO A 195 9.27 -47.19 -0.83
CA PRO A 195 10.35 -46.85 -1.75
C PRO A 195 11.48 -46.08 -1.06
N GLU A 196 12.71 -46.25 -1.52
CA GLU A 196 13.89 -45.66 -0.86
C GLU A 196 13.78 -44.13 -0.75
N ALA A 197 13.46 -43.44 -1.84
CA ALA A 197 13.30 -41.98 -1.84
C ALA A 197 12.22 -41.51 -0.84
N PHE A 198 11.08 -42.22 -0.76
CA PHE A 198 10.03 -41.90 0.20
C PHE A 198 10.52 -42.12 1.65
N ARG A 199 11.20 -43.24 1.90
CA ARG A 199 11.76 -43.56 3.22
C ARG A 199 12.75 -42.47 3.66
N ARG A 200 13.64 -42.05 2.76
CA ARG A 200 14.63 -40.99 3.01
C ARG A 200 13.99 -39.62 3.24
N ALA A 201 12.88 -39.30 2.59
CA ALA A 201 12.33 -37.95 2.65
C ALA A 201 11.15 -37.77 3.63
N PHE A 202 10.41 -38.83 3.97
CA PHE A 202 9.15 -38.73 4.73
C PHE A 202 9.08 -39.62 5.97
N ALA A 203 9.66 -40.83 5.93
CA ALA A 203 9.41 -41.82 6.97
C ALA A 203 9.87 -41.35 8.37
N TRP A 204 10.94 -40.56 8.44
CA TRP A 204 11.38 -39.98 9.71
C TRP A 204 10.35 -39.02 10.28
N SER A 205 9.83 -38.08 9.48
CA SER A 205 8.78 -37.12 9.92
C SER A 205 7.46 -37.81 10.29
N LEU A 206 7.18 -38.97 9.70
CA LEU A 206 5.94 -39.73 9.88
C LEU A 206 6.04 -40.84 10.92
N ARG A 207 7.21 -41.07 11.53
CA ARG A 207 7.48 -42.23 12.40
C ARG A 207 6.56 -42.33 13.64
N MET A 208 6.00 -41.20 14.07
CA MET A 208 5.03 -41.11 15.18
C MET A 208 3.62 -40.73 14.71
N ALA A 209 3.41 -40.59 13.41
CA ALA A 209 2.13 -40.19 12.84
C ALA A 209 1.22 -41.43 12.70
N PRO A 210 -0.11 -41.26 12.76
CA PRO A 210 -1.03 -42.36 12.53
C PRO A 210 -0.88 -42.97 11.14
N ALA A 211 -1.14 -44.28 11.05
CA ALA A 211 -1.20 -45.09 9.83
C ALA A 211 -1.73 -44.38 8.58
N HIS A 212 -2.93 -43.81 8.69
CA HIS A 212 -3.63 -43.18 7.57
C HIS A 212 -2.88 -41.94 7.05
N THR A 213 -2.12 -41.25 7.91
CA THR A 213 -1.30 -40.10 7.51
C THR A 213 -0.09 -40.55 6.70
N LEU A 214 0.55 -41.65 7.09
CA LEU A 214 1.64 -42.25 6.32
C LEU A 214 1.18 -42.71 4.94
N LEU A 215 0.04 -43.41 4.88
CA LEU A 215 -0.54 -43.86 3.62
C LEU A 215 -0.95 -42.69 2.71
N ALA A 216 -1.51 -41.62 3.29
CA ALA A 216 -1.86 -40.43 2.53
C ALA A 216 -0.61 -39.75 1.93
N TRP A 217 0.49 -39.61 2.68
CA TRP A 217 1.74 -39.08 2.13
C TRP A 217 2.36 -39.98 1.07
N LEU A 218 2.29 -41.30 1.24
CA LEU A 218 2.75 -42.26 0.23
C LEU A 218 1.93 -42.13 -1.06
N GLN A 219 0.62 -41.93 -0.95
CA GLN A 219 -0.26 -41.65 -2.09
C GLN A 219 0.10 -40.34 -2.77
N VAL A 220 0.33 -39.26 -2.00
CA VAL A 220 0.81 -37.97 -2.53
C VAL A 220 2.11 -38.12 -3.30
N TRP A 221 3.12 -38.77 -2.70
CA TRP A 221 4.42 -38.98 -3.36
C TRP A 221 4.29 -39.79 -4.66
N ARG A 222 3.45 -40.82 -4.69
CA ARG A 222 3.13 -41.57 -5.92
C ARG A 222 2.41 -40.70 -6.96
N GLY A 223 1.43 -39.91 -6.51
CA GLY A 223 0.65 -39.01 -7.37
C GLY A 223 1.49 -37.90 -8.02
N LEU A 224 2.55 -37.45 -7.35
CA LEU A 224 3.54 -36.50 -7.88
C LEU A 224 4.58 -37.17 -8.82
N GLY A 225 4.36 -38.41 -9.25
CA GLY A 225 5.25 -39.12 -10.17
C GLY A 225 6.43 -39.84 -9.52
N SER A 226 6.38 -40.13 -8.21
CA SER A 226 7.43 -40.85 -7.48
C SER A 226 8.83 -40.22 -7.60
N PRO A 227 8.99 -38.91 -7.31
CA PRO A 227 10.25 -38.21 -7.50
C PRO A 227 11.35 -38.81 -6.62
N GLN A 228 12.53 -39.00 -7.22
CA GLN A 228 13.71 -39.60 -6.57
C GLN A 228 14.64 -38.54 -5.95
N GLN A 229 14.61 -37.33 -6.50
CA GLN A 229 15.44 -36.17 -6.11
C GLN A 229 14.78 -34.89 -6.67
N GLY A 230 15.36 -33.71 -6.36
CA GLY A 230 14.89 -32.43 -6.91
C GLY A 230 13.80 -31.75 -6.07
N VAL A 231 13.24 -30.67 -6.62
CA VAL A 231 12.26 -29.80 -5.95
C VAL A 231 10.94 -30.54 -5.72
N GLU A 232 10.59 -31.45 -6.63
CA GLU A 232 9.42 -32.33 -6.60
C GLU A 232 9.43 -33.28 -5.40
N LEU A 233 10.62 -33.68 -4.92
CA LEU A 233 10.78 -34.41 -3.67
C LEU A 233 10.91 -33.47 -2.47
N ALA A 234 11.66 -32.37 -2.63
CA ALA A 234 12.03 -31.47 -1.53
C ALA A 234 10.83 -30.72 -0.92
N LEU A 235 9.92 -30.18 -1.75
CA LEU A 235 8.76 -29.42 -1.27
C LEU A 235 7.79 -30.27 -0.45
N PRO A 236 7.26 -31.42 -0.93
CA PRO A 236 6.36 -32.24 -0.12
C PRO A 236 7.07 -32.82 1.12
N ALA A 237 8.37 -33.11 1.06
CA ALA A 237 9.14 -33.54 2.22
C ALA A 237 9.24 -32.44 3.29
N ARG A 238 9.54 -31.20 2.87
CA ARG A 238 9.55 -30.03 3.77
C ARG A 238 8.18 -29.79 4.38
N LEU A 239 7.11 -29.87 3.59
CA LEU A 239 5.73 -29.73 4.07
C LEU A 239 5.39 -30.81 5.10
N CYS A 240 5.73 -32.06 4.83
CA CYS A 240 5.53 -33.18 5.76
C CYS A 240 6.32 -33.01 7.06
N ALA A 241 7.56 -32.52 6.99
CA ALA A 241 8.39 -32.29 8.17
C ALA A 241 7.87 -31.14 9.05
N LEU A 242 7.35 -30.07 8.44
CA LEU A 242 6.76 -28.94 9.16
C LEU A 242 5.38 -29.28 9.77
N ALA A 243 4.55 -30.01 9.03
CA ALA A 243 3.20 -30.37 9.44
C ALA A 243 2.79 -31.73 8.86
N PRO A 244 3.06 -32.85 9.57
CA PRO A 244 2.68 -34.19 9.11
C PRO A 244 1.19 -34.34 8.78
N GLY A 245 0.32 -33.60 9.49
CA GLY A 245 -1.12 -33.56 9.24
C GLY A 245 -1.56 -32.80 7.98
N ALA A 246 -0.66 -32.06 7.32
CA ALA A 246 -0.97 -31.25 6.14
C ALA A 246 -1.01 -32.04 4.82
N HIS A 247 -1.04 -33.37 4.86
CA HIS A 247 -1.16 -34.22 3.66
C HIS A 247 -2.37 -33.84 2.79
N LYS A 248 -3.47 -33.36 3.37
CA LYS A 248 -4.65 -32.88 2.63
C LYS A 248 -4.34 -31.69 1.73
N TRP A 249 -3.50 -30.75 2.17
CA TRP A 249 -3.00 -29.68 1.31
C TRP A 249 -2.19 -30.26 0.14
N ALA A 250 -1.30 -31.22 0.40
CA ALA A 250 -0.53 -31.85 -0.66
C ALA A 250 -1.39 -32.69 -1.64
N MET A 251 -2.50 -33.28 -1.16
CA MET A 251 -3.46 -33.97 -2.02
C MET A 251 -4.19 -33.01 -2.97
N LEU A 252 -4.45 -31.76 -2.56
CA LEU A 252 -5.05 -30.76 -3.45
C LEU A 252 -4.19 -30.51 -4.70
N ALA A 253 -2.85 -30.57 -4.55
CA ALA A 253 -1.94 -30.43 -5.69
C ALA A 253 -2.20 -31.49 -6.77
N LEU A 254 -2.57 -32.72 -6.40
CA LEU A 254 -2.80 -33.82 -7.34
C LEU A 254 -3.97 -33.57 -8.31
N HIS A 255 -4.85 -32.62 -8.00
CA HIS A 255 -5.94 -32.21 -8.89
C HIS A 255 -5.50 -31.20 -9.96
N LEU A 256 -4.28 -30.67 -9.87
CA LEU A 256 -3.70 -29.74 -10.82
C LEU A 256 -2.82 -30.46 -11.87
N PRO A 257 -2.64 -29.85 -13.05
CA PRO A 257 -1.65 -30.30 -14.03
C PRO A 257 -0.23 -30.38 -13.43
N PRO A 258 0.64 -31.30 -13.88
CA PRO A 258 1.98 -31.47 -13.33
C PRO A 258 2.81 -30.19 -13.21
N THR A 259 2.70 -29.27 -14.18
CA THR A 259 3.45 -28.00 -14.14
C THR A 259 3.02 -27.07 -13.00
N ARG A 260 1.77 -27.18 -12.52
CA ARG A 260 1.20 -26.34 -11.45
C ARG A 260 1.25 -26.98 -10.06
N GLN A 261 1.47 -28.29 -9.98
CA GLN A 261 1.62 -29.02 -8.71
C GLN A 261 2.72 -28.42 -7.84
N ILE A 262 3.88 -28.15 -8.44
CA ILE A 262 5.05 -27.59 -7.75
C ILE A 262 4.81 -26.13 -7.34
N VAL A 263 4.20 -25.33 -8.22
CA VAL A 263 3.83 -23.93 -7.93
C VAL A 263 2.88 -23.86 -6.73
N PHE A 264 1.87 -24.73 -6.68
CA PHE A 264 0.93 -24.79 -5.57
C PHE A 264 1.62 -25.19 -4.25
N LEU A 265 2.44 -26.26 -4.24
CA LEU A 265 3.15 -26.69 -3.04
C LEU A 265 4.12 -25.63 -2.52
N ARG A 266 4.78 -24.91 -3.42
CA ARG A 266 5.63 -23.76 -3.09
C ARG A 266 4.80 -22.66 -2.44
N ALA A 267 3.65 -22.31 -3.00
CA ALA A 267 2.76 -21.28 -2.44
C ALA A 267 2.20 -21.67 -1.05
N VAL A 268 1.84 -22.95 -0.84
CA VAL A 268 1.40 -23.46 0.48
C VAL A 268 2.46 -23.27 1.55
N LEU A 269 3.73 -23.54 1.21
CA LEU A 269 4.85 -23.31 2.11
C LEU A 269 5.07 -21.80 2.32
N ALA A 270 5.21 -21.02 1.23
CA ALA A 270 5.50 -19.58 1.30
C ALA A 270 4.46 -18.80 2.13
N GLN A 271 3.17 -19.09 1.96
CA GLN A 271 2.07 -18.42 2.68
C GLN A 271 1.72 -19.09 4.02
N ARG A 272 2.46 -20.12 4.43
CA ARG A 272 2.19 -20.92 5.65
C ARG A 272 0.78 -21.51 5.69
N ALA A 273 0.17 -21.77 4.54
CA ALA A 273 -1.19 -22.27 4.44
C ALA A 273 -1.36 -23.65 5.10
N CYS A 274 -0.26 -24.41 5.25
CA CYS A 274 -0.23 -25.67 5.98
C CYS A 274 -0.64 -25.57 7.46
N LEU A 275 -0.66 -24.36 8.03
CA LEU A 275 -1.12 -24.09 9.40
C LEU A 275 -2.63 -23.78 9.46
N LEU A 276 -3.28 -23.63 8.31
CA LEU A 276 -4.71 -23.37 8.20
C LEU A 276 -5.50 -24.69 8.18
N PRO A 277 -6.82 -24.66 8.52
CA PRO A 277 -7.70 -25.81 8.36
C PRO A 277 -7.61 -26.40 6.95
N CYS A 278 -7.56 -27.73 6.86
CA CYS A 278 -7.39 -28.45 5.60
C CYS A 278 -8.56 -28.34 4.61
N ASP A 279 -9.69 -27.82 5.08
CA ASP A 279 -10.93 -27.56 4.36
C ASP A 279 -11.09 -26.07 4.00
N ALA A 280 -10.08 -25.23 4.28
CA ALA A 280 -10.10 -23.81 3.93
C ALA A 280 -10.15 -23.55 2.42
N VAL A 281 -9.72 -24.52 1.60
CA VAL A 281 -9.86 -24.54 0.14
C VAL A 281 -10.43 -25.89 -0.28
N SER A 282 -11.52 -25.87 -1.03
CA SER A 282 -12.07 -27.07 -1.64
C SER A 282 -11.40 -27.41 -2.98
N VAL A 283 -11.48 -28.68 -3.39
CA VAL A 283 -11.02 -29.12 -4.73
C VAL A 283 -11.70 -28.30 -5.83
N THR A 284 -13.00 -28.04 -5.71
CA THR A 284 -13.76 -27.25 -6.68
C THR A 284 -13.18 -25.84 -6.83
N GLN A 285 -12.92 -25.14 -5.73
CA GLN A 285 -12.34 -23.79 -5.76
C GLN A 285 -10.94 -23.76 -6.38
N LEU A 286 -10.13 -24.78 -6.11
CA LEU A 286 -8.80 -24.89 -6.71
C LEU A 286 -8.88 -25.16 -8.22
N MET A 287 -9.81 -26.01 -8.65
CA MET A 287 -10.05 -26.28 -10.06
C MET A 287 -10.64 -25.07 -10.80
N GLU A 288 -11.48 -24.28 -10.14
CA GLU A 288 -11.96 -23.00 -10.67
C GLU A 288 -10.79 -22.04 -10.91
N LEU A 289 -9.87 -21.92 -9.95
CA LEU A 289 -8.66 -21.10 -10.10
C LEU A 289 -7.77 -21.57 -11.25
N ASP A 290 -7.60 -22.89 -11.40
CA ASP A 290 -6.83 -23.50 -12.48
C ASP A 290 -7.43 -23.21 -13.86
N ALA A 291 -8.76 -23.30 -13.96
CA ALA A 291 -9.49 -23.06 -15.20
C ALA A 291 -9.55 -21.57 -15.61
N MET A 292 -9.36 -20.64 -14.67
CA MET A 292 -9.41 -19.19 -14.94
C MET A 292 -8.32 -18.72 -15.91
N THR A 293 -7.13 -19.34 -15.88
CA THR A 293 -5.99 -18.85 -16.63
C THR A 293 -5.16 -19.98 -17.20
N ALA A 294 -4.69 -19.84 -18.44
CA ALA A 294 -3.68 -20.74 -19.01
C ALA A 294 -2.24 -20.29 -18.65
N ASN A 295 -2.06 -19.04 -18.22
CA ASN A 295 -0.75 -18.46 -17.93
C ASN A 295 -0.24 -18.90 -16.55
N GLU A 296 0.91 -19.57 -16.52
CA GLU A 296 1.50 -20.11 -15.28
C GLU A 296 1.90 -19.03 -14.27
N GLN A 297 2.38 -17.87 -14.73
CA GLN A 297 2.74 -16.76 -13.85
C GLN A 297 1.50 -16.11 -13.21
N ARG A 298 0.39 -16.03 -13.96
CA ARG A 298 -0.89 -15.55 -13.39
C ARG A 298 -1.45 -16.53 -12.37
N PHE A 299 -1.40 -17.83 -12.68
CA PHE A 299 -1.79 -18.87 -11.73
C PHE A 299 -0.99 -18.75 -10.43
N GLU A 300 0.33 -18.55 -10.52
CA GLU A 300 1.20 -18.33 -9.35
C GLU A 300 0.77 -17.11 -8.52
N VAL A 301 0.45 -15.98 -9.17
CA VAL A 301 -0.07 -14.79 -8.46
C VAL A 301 -1.41 -15.08 -7.78
N TYR A 302 -2.33 -15.76 -8.47
CA TYR A 302 -3.66 -16.05 -7.93
C TYR A 302 -3.63 -17.01 -6.75
N ILE A 303 -2.81 -18.07 -6.83
CA ILE A 303 -2.69 -19.01 -5.71
C ILE A 303 -2.01 -18.36 -4.51
N ASN A 304 -1.00 -17.52 -4.73
CA ASN A 304 -0.38 -16.77 -3.64
C ASN A 304 -1.38 -15.79 -2.99
N ALA A 305 -2.17 -15.07 -3.79
CA ALA A 305 -3.21 -14.19 -3.28
C ALA A 305 -4.26 -14.96 -2.47
N LEU A 306 -4.78 -16.08 -3.00
CA LEU A 306 -5.74 -16.96 -2.32
C LEU A 306 -5.23 -17.42 -0.96
N LEU A 307 -4.04 -18.03 -0.92
CA LEU A 307 -3.49 -18.59 0.31
C LEU A 307 -3.12 -17.50 1.32
N SER A 308 -2.62 -16.35 0.85
CA SER A 308 -2.33 -15.21 1.71
C SER A 308 -3.59 -14.59 2.31
N ASN A 309 -4.66 -14.43 1.51
CA ASN A 309 -5.96 -13.93 1.97
C ASN A 309 -6.59 -14.88 3.00
N LEU A 310 -6.50 -16.19 2.81
CA LEU A 310 -6.96 -17.17 3.80
C LEU A 310 -6.22 -17.03 5.13
N SER A 311 -4.92 -16.74 5.12
CA SER A 311 -4.15 -16.46 6.34
C SER A 311 -4.65 -15.22 7.09
N ARG A 312 -5.25 -14.25 6.36
CA ARG A 312 -5.93 -13.06 6.88
C ARG A 312 -7.41 -13.29 7.19
N ARG A 313 -7.90 -14.53 7.10
CA ARG A 313 -9.32 -14.92 7.31
C ARG A 313 -10.27 -14.38 6.25
N VAL A 314 -9.79 -14.08 5.06
CA VAL A 314 -10.62 -13.74 3.88
C VAL A 314 -10.98 -15.03 3.14
N SER A 315 -12.25 -15.17 2.74
CA SER A 315 -12.71 -16.41 2.09
C SER A 315 -12.07 -16.66 0.71
N ALA A 316 -11.98 -17.94 0.37
CA ALA A 316 -11.57 -18.36 -0.97
C ALA A 316 -12.53 -17.85 -2.05
N ALA A 317 -13.84 -17.88 -1.78
CA ALA A 317 -14.87 -17.41 -2.72
C ALA A 317 -14.70 -15.92 -3.08
N TYR A 318 -14.41 -15.07 -2.08
CA TYR A 318 -14.15 -13.65 -2.32
C TYR A 318 -12.89 -13.42 -3.15
N THR A 319 -11.81 -14.16 -2.88
CA THR A 319 -10.56 -14.05 -3.65
C THR A 319 -10.74 -14.52 -5.10
N LEU A 320 -11.51 -15.59 -5.32
CA LEU A 320 -11.85 -16.09 -6.65
C LEU A 320 -12.62 -15.06 -7.49
N CYS A 321 -13.51 -14.29 -6.88
CA CYS A 321 -14.17 -13.16 -7.55
C CYS A 321 -13.16 -12.13 -8.06
N GLY A 322 -12.17 -11.77 -7.24
CA GLY A 322 -11.08 -10.86 -7.63
C GLY A 322 -10.22 -11.41 -8.77
N CYS A 323 -9.88 -12.71 -8.72
CA CYS A 323 -9.11 -13.37 -9.80
C CYS A 323 -9.90 -13.39 -11.12
N LEU A 324 -11.21 -13.66 -11.06
CA LEU A 324 -12.08 -13.63 -12.24
C LEU A 324 -12.14 -12.24 -12.88
N LEU A 325 -12.24 -11.18 -12.07
CA LEU A 325 -12.18 -9.80 -12.57
C LEU A 325 -10.81 -9.47 -13.17
N ALA A 326 -9.72 -9.95 -12.56
CA ALA A 326 -8.38 -9.75 -13.10
C ALA A 326 -8.21 -10.38 -14.49
N GLU A 327 -8.81 -11.54 -14.76
CA GLU A 327 -8.77 -12.19 -16.07
C GLU A 327 -9.61 -11.49 -17.14
N GLN A 328 -10.64 -10.73 -16.75
CA GLN A 328 -11.46 -9.96 -17.69
C GLN A 328 -10.76 -8.70 -18.23
N ARG A 329 -9.66 -8.27 -17.59
CA ARG A 329 -8.93 -7.06 -17.98
C ARG A 329 -8.15 -7.27 -19.27
N THR A 330 -8.29 -6.30 -20.18
CA THR A 330 -7.58 -6.31 -21.48
C THR A 330 -6.15 -5.76 -21.40
N ASP A 331 -5.79 -5.07 -20.31
CA ASP A 331 -4.44 -4.59 -20.05
C ASP A 331 -3.58 -5.73 -19.48
N VAL A 332 -2.93 -6.47 -20.38
CA VAL A 332 -2.20 -7.71 -20.11
C VAL A 332 -0.89 -7.47 -19.32
N ASP A 333 -0.42 -6.23 -19.19
CA ASP A 333 1.02 -5.98 -19.10
C ASP A 333 1.65 -5.75 -17.72
N ARG A 334 0.95 -5.92 -16.59
CA ARG A 334 1.64 -5.88 -15.27
C ARG A 334 1.15 -6.94 -14.29
N ILE A 335 1.62 -8.18 -14.47
CA ILE A 335 1.54 -9.23 -13.44
C ILE A 335 2.01 -8.71 -12.07
N THR A 336 3.01 -7.82 -12.05
CA THR A 336 3.51 -7.16 -10.84
C THR A 336 2.45 -6.29 -10.14
N SER A 337 1.54 -5.65 -10.87
CA SER A 337 0.47 -4.84 -10.26
C SER A 337 -0.68 -5.70 -9.73
N LEU A 338 -0.96 -6.85 -10.35
CA LEU A 338 -1.98 -7.79 -9.86
C LEU A 338 -1.68 -8.28 -8.45
N HIS A 339 -0.41 -8.51 -8.14
CA HIS A 339 0.02 -8.87 -6.79
C HIS A 339 -0.49 -7.83 -5.78
N ALA A 340 -0.25 -6.53 -6.00
CA ALA A 340 -0.69 -5.49 -5.07
C ALA A 340 -2.22 -5.39 -4.93
N HIS A 341 -2.98 -5.70 -5.99
CA HIS A 341 -4.43 -5.51 -6.00
C HIS A 341 -5.24 -6.68 -5.46
N LEU A 342 -4.74 -7.93 -5.48
CA LEU A 342 -5.50 -9.10 -5.05
C LEU A 342 -5.38 -9.42 -3.55
N PHE A 343 -4.66 -8.59 -2.79
CA PHE A 343 -4.64 -8.70 -1.33
C PHE A 343 -5.81 -7.96 -0.69
N ALA A 344 -6.60 -8.70 0.08
CA ALA A 344 -7.71 -8.17 0.83
C ALA A 344 -7.47 -8.33 2.34
N ASP A 345 -7.84 -7.29 3.09
CA ASP A 345 -7.72 -7.28 4.56
C ASP A 345 -8.97 -7.83 5.25
N ALA A 346 -10.10 -7.84 4.55
CA ALA A 346 -11.39 -8.29 5.04
C ALA A 346 -12.19 -8.98 3.93
N ASP A 347 -13.11 -9.85 4.35
CA ASP A 347 -14.05 -10.55 3.48
C ASP A 347 -15.28 -9.68 3.18
N CYS A 348 -15.92 -9.91 2.04
CA CYS A 348 -17.23 -9.34 1.73
C CYS A 348 -18.18 -10.48 1.35
N ALA A 349 -19.26 -10.63 2.12
CA ALA A 349 -20.19 -11.76 1.97
C ALA A 349 -20.87 -11.81 0.58
N HIS A 350 -20.99 -10.68 -0.11
CA HIS A 350 -21.60 -10.62 -1.43
C HIS A 350 -20.96 -9.56 -2.32
N VAL A 351 -20.07 -10.00 -3.21
CA VAL A 351 -19.55 -9.14 -4.28
C VAL A 351 -20.56 -9.09 -5.42
N PRO A 352 -21.07 -7.92 -5.80
CA PRO A 352 -22.07 -7.79 -6.85
C PRO A 352 -21.40 -7.87 -8.24
N MET A 353 -20.91 -9.06 -8.62
CA MET A 353 -20.15 -9.29 -9.86
C MET A 353 -20.87 -8.82 -11.12
N ALA A 354 -22.20 -9.03 -11.19
CA ALA A 354 -23.01 -8.57 -12.31
C ALA A 354 -23.02 -7.03 -12.42
N ASP A 355 -23.07 -6.33 -11.29
CA ASP A 355 -23.08 -4.87 -11.23
C ASP A 355 -21.69 -4.26 -11.44
N ILE A 356 -20.62 -4.95 -11.02
CA ILE A 356 -19.25 -4.61 -11.44
C ILE A 356 -19.14 -4.71 -12.97
N GLY A 357 -19.74 -5.73 -13.59
CA GLY A 357 -19.81 -5.84 -15.05
C GLY A 357 -20.63 -4.72 -15.72
N ARG A 358 -21.73 -4.28 -15.10
CA ARG A 358 -22.52 -3.11 -15.56
C ARG A 358 -21.71 -1.81 -15.47
N MET A 359 -21.03 -1.61 -14.34
CA MET A 359 -20.13 -0.49 -14.09
C MET A 359 -18.99 -0.47 -15.11
N SER A 360 -18.30 -1.60 -15.32
CA SER A 360 -17.20 -1.75 -16.29
C SER A 360 -17.60 -1.31 -17.70
N ARG A 361 -18.78 -1.75 -18.17
CA ARG A 361 -19.32 -1.32 -19.47
C ARG A 361 -19.59 0.19 -19.52
N ALA A 362 -20.05 0.79 -18.43
CA ALA A 362 -20.33 2.22 -18.36
C ALA A 362 -19.05 3.07 -18.31
N VAL A 363 -18.03 2.67 -17.54
CA VAL A 363 -16.74 3.39 -17.46
C VAL A 363 -15.84 3.17 -18.68
N GLY A 364 -16.16 2.20 -19.54
CA GLY A 364 -15.45 1.95 -20.80
C GLY A 364 -14.02 1.40 -20.62
N ILE A 365 -13.28 1.32 -21.74
CA ILE A 365 -11.95 0.70 -21.78
C ILE A 365 -10.96 1.43 -20.87
N ASP A 366 -10.97 2.76 -20.87
CA ASP A 366 -10.07 3.59 -20.04
C ASP A 366 -10.35 3.41 -18.52
N GLY A 367 -11.56 2.97 -18.18
CA GLY A 367 -12.02 2.75 -16.81
C GLY A 367 -11.85 1.31 -16.28
N GLN A 368 -11.26 0.37 -17.03
CA GLN A 368 -11.13 -1.03 -16.59
C GLN A 368 -10.37 -1.22 -15.26
N HIS A 369 -9.55 -0.23 -14.88
CA HIS A 369 -8.88 -0.23 -13.58
C HIS A 369 -9.87 -0.20 -12.38
N TRP A 370 -11.13 0.19 -12.61
CA TRP A 370 -12.18 0.18 -11.58
C TRP A 370 -12.65 -1.21 -11.19
N GLU A 371 -12.51 -2.25 -12.01
CA GLU A 371 -13.05 -3.59 -11.71
C GLU A 371 -12.44 -4.16 -10.43
N LEU A 372 -11.11 -4.21 -10.37
CA LEU A 372 -10.39 -4.67 -9.17
C LEU A 372 -10.52 -3.70 -8.00
N ARG A 373 -10.52 -2.38 -8.27
CA ARG A 373 -10.74 -1.38 -7.21
C ARG A 373 -12.13 -1.48 -6.60
N ALA A 374 -13.15 -1.76 -7.41
CA ALA A 374 -14.52 -1.91 -6.96
C ALA A 374 -14.68 -3.18 -6.11
N TRP A 375 -14.08 -4.29 -6.54
CA TRP A 375 -13.96 -5.50 -5.72
C TRP A 375 -13.28 -5.19 -4.39
N GLU A 376 -12.09 -4.59 -4.41
CA GLU A 376 -11.33 -4.23 -3.22
C GLU A 376 -12.13 -3.32 -2.27
N ASN A 377 -12.84 -2.33 -2.81
CA ASN A 377 -13.69 -1.42 -2.06
C ASN A 377 -14.91 -2.10 -1.43
N CYS A 378 -15.42 -3.21 -1.99
CA CYS A 378 -16.56 -3.92 -1.41
C CYS A 378 -16.26 -4.49 -0.02
N SER A 379 -15.01 -4.86 0.29
CA SER A 379 -14.64 -5.26 1.66
C SER A 379 -14.16 -4.11 2.54
N LYS A 380 -13.70 -3.02 1.92
CA LYS A 380 -13.07 -1.88 2.64
C LYS A 380 -14.04 -0.75 2.98
N LEU A 381 -15.11 -0.59 2.20
CA LEU A 381 -16.03 0.54 2.27
C LEU A 381 -17.46 0.05 2.50
N PRO A 382 -17.98 0.14 3.75
CA PRO A 382 -19.35 -0.26 4.06
C PRO A 382 -20.38 0.45 3.16
N GLY A 383 -21.25 -0.32 2.52
CA GLY A 383 -22.31 0.16 1.62
C GLY A 383 -21.87 0.43 0.17
N PHE A 384 -20.61 0.17 -0.18
CA PHE A 384 -20.13 0.34 -1.55
C PHE A 384 -20.78 -0.64 -2.54
N ASP A 385 -21.07 -1.87 -2.10
CA ASP A 385 -21.83 -2.87 -2.84
C ASP A 385 -23.26 -2.41 -3.16
N TYR A 386 -23.89 -1.66 -2.25
CA TYR A 386 -25.19 -1.04 -2.47
C TYR A 386 -25.11 0.06 -3.54
N VAL A 387 -24.08 0.92 -3.49
CA VAL A 387 -23.84 1.95 -4.52
C VAL A 387 -23.66 1.32 -5.90
N LEU A 388 -22.89 0.24 -6.01
CA LEU A 388 -22.70 -0.48 -7.28
C LEU A 388 -24.03 -1.02 -7.84
N ARG A 389 -24.85 -1.66 -7.00
CA ARG A 389 -26.12 -2.28 -7.40
C ARG A 389 -27.16 -1.26 -7.87
N GLU A 390 -27.35 -0.21 -7.08
CA GLU A 390 -28.43 0.76 -7.28
C GLU A 390 -28.07 1.85 -8.31
N THR A 391 -26.80 1.97 -8.69
CA THR A 391 -26.42 2.92 -9.75
C THR A 391 -27.02 2.47 -11.09
N CYS A 392 -27.71 3.39 -11.76
CA CYS A 392 -28.23 3.21 -13.12
C CYS A 392 -27.12 3.42 -14.14
N TRP A 393 -26.12 2.54 -14.16
CA TRP A 393 -24.92 2.61 -15.00
C TRP A 393 -25.23 2.88 -16.48
N GLU A 394 -26.32 2.30 -16.99
CA GLU A 394 -26.77 2.41 -18.37
C GLU A 394 -27.21 3.83 -18.75
N LYS A 395 -27.47 4.70 -17.77
CA LYS A 395 -27.84 6.11 -17.97
C LYS A 395 -26.64 7.06 -17.90
N LEU A 396 -25.44 6.56 -17.60
CA LEU A 396 -24.25 7.37 -17.41
C LEU A 396 -23.34 7.28 -18.64
N GLY A 397 -22.82 8.42 -19.09
CA GLY A 397 -21.72 8.44 -20.05
C GLY A 397 -20.40 8.04 -19.39
N VAL A 398 -19.43 7.60 -20.20
CA VAL A 398 -18.10 7.12 -19.77
C VAL A 398 -17.45 8.01 -18.70
N ARG A 399 -17.30 9.31 -18.99
CA ARG A 399 -16.66 10.27 -18.07
C ARG A 399 -17.46 10.51 -16.80
N VAL A 400 -18.79 10.37 -16.86
CA VAL A 400 -19.68 10.53 -15.71
C VAL A 400 -19.56 9.32 -14.79
N ALA A 401 -19.56 8.11 -15.35
CA ALA A 401 -19.41 6.87 -14.59
C ALA A 401 -18.05 6.81 -13.86
N ASP A 402 -16.97 7.21 -14.55
CA ASP A 402 -15.62 7.28 -13.96
C ASP A 402 -15.56 8.24 -12.76
N GLN A 403 -16.04 9.48 -12.93
CA GLN A 403 -16.07 10.47 -11.85
C GLN A 403 -17.04 10.09 -10.72
N TRP A 404 -18.13 9.39 -11.05
CA TRP A 404 -19.07 8.88 -10.07
C TRP A 404 -18.41 7.86 -9.15
N MET A 405 -17.56 6.97 -9.70
CA MET A 405 -16.78 6.02 -8.90
C MET A 405 -15.79 6.73 -7.98
N SER A 406 -15.09 7.77 -8.46
CA SER A 406 -14.16 8.56 -7.65
C SER A 406 -14.78 9.15 -6.38
N ILE A 407 -16.05 9.57 -6.42
CA ILE A 407 -16.77 10.12 -5.24
C ILE A 407 -16.78 9.12 -4.07
N PHE A 408 -16.97 7.83 -4.36
CA PHE A 408 -17.12 6.81 -3.35
C PHE A 408 -15.80 6.09 -3.02
N SER A 409 -14.80 6.12 -3.91
CA SER A 409 -13.51 5.46 -3.66
C SER A 409 -12.47 6.37 -3.01
N GLU A 410 -12.45 7.67 -3.32
CA GLU A 410 -11.45 8.63 -2.80
C GLU A 410 -11.78 9.13 -1.39
N ILE A 411 -12.52 8.33 -0.62
CA ILE A 411 -12.83 8.56 0.79
C ILE A 411 -11.56 8.41 1.66
N ARG A 412 -10.56 7.69 1.17
CA ARG A 412 -9.29 7.42 1.87
C ARG A 412 -8.32 8.58 1.72
N TRP A 413 -8.04 9.26 2.82
CA TRP A 413 -6.91 10.18 2.96
C TRP A 413 -5.83 9.43 3.75
N ASP A 414 -4.56 9.54 3.34
CA ASP A 414 -3.43 8.64 3.70
C ASP A 414 -3.11 8.49 5.21
N GLU A 415 -3.89 9.09 6.12
CA GLU A 415 -3.66 9.07 7.57
C GLU A 415 -4.94 8.84 8.41
N GLU A 416 -6.09 8.49 7.80
CA GLU A 416 -7.35 8.30 8.55
C GLU A 416 -7.51 6.88 9.13
N LEU A 417 -7.94 6.81 10.41
CA LEU A 417 -8.33 5.57 11.09
C LEU A 417 -9.50 4.88 10.37
N ASP A 418 -9.50 3.55 10.30
CA ASP A 418 -10.55 2.74 9.64
C ASP A 418 -11.98 3.09 10.08
N GLU A 419 -12.17 3.46 11.35
CA GLU A 419 -13.48 3.90 11.86
C GLU A 419 -14.01 5.17 11.18
N LYS A 420 -13.13 6.13 10.86
CA LYS A 420 -13.52 7.36 10.17
C LYS A 420 -13.91 7.06 8.73
N ILE A 421 -13.14 6.21 8.05
CA ILE A 421 -13.44 5.75 6.69
C ILE A 421 -14.80 5.02 6.67
N ALA A 422 -15.04 4.12 7.61
CA ALA A 422 -16.30 3.39 7.71
C ALA A 422 -17.50 4.32 7.96
N ARG A 423 -17.37 5.32 8.85
CA ARG A 423 -18.41 6.33 9.08
C ARG A 423 -18.69 7.17 7.84
N ARG A 424 -17.64 7.62 7.15
CA ARG A 424 -17.76 8.44 5.92
C ARG A 424 -18.40 7.65 4.78
N SER A 425 -17.96 6.42 4.56
CA SER A 425 -18.55 5.50 3.57
C SER A 425 -20.03 5.25 3.85
N SER A 426 -20.38 4.94 5.11
CA SER A 426 -21.78 4.69 5.50
C SER A 426 -22.68 5.91 5.25
N ALA A 427 -22.19 7.12 5.55
CA ALA A 427 -22.94 8.33 5.29
C ALA A 427 -23.06 8.65 3.79
N PHE A 428 -22.01 8.39 3.00
CA PHE A 428 -22.06 8.54 1.53
C PHE A 428 -23.09 7.57 0.93
N ALA A 429 -23.11 6.32 1.40
CA ALA A 429 -24.13 5.35 1.02
C ALA A 429 -25.55 5.79 1.43
N ALA A 430 -25.70 6.46 2.58
CA ALA A 430 -26.99 7.00 3.01
C ALA A 430 -27.46 8.21 2.16
N MET A 431 -26.54 9.04 1.67
CA MET A 431 -26.85 10.20 0.81
C MET A 431 -26.95 9.83 -0.68
N PHE A 432 -26.42 8.67 -1.07
CA PHE A 432 -26.40 8.17 -2.44
C PHE A 432 -27.75 8.25 -3.17
N PRO A 433 -28.90 7.85 -2.58
CA PRO A 433 -30.18 7.84 -3.31
C PRO A 433 -30.58 9.22 -3.84
N GLU A 434 -30.38 10.26 -3.04
CA GLU A 434 -30.69 11.65 -3.42
C GLU A 434 -29.72 12.15 -4.51
N TRP A 435 -28.43 11.84 -4.38
CA TRP A 435 -27.42 12.23 -5.36
C TRP A 435 -27.62 11.53 -6.70
N HIS A 436 -27.93 10.24 -6.66
CA HIS A 436 -28.15 9.43 -7.85
C HIS A 436 -29.44 9.83 -8.57
N SER A 437 -30.51 10.11 -7.82
CA SER A 437 -31.75 10.68 -8.38
C SER A 437 -31.48 12.02 -9.07
N ALA A 438 -30.71 12.90 -8.42
CA ALA A 438 -30.30 14.18 -8.99
C ALA A 438 -29.47 14.03 -10.28
N LEU A 439 -28.50 13.11 -10.29
CA LEU A 439 -27.66 12.82 -11.44
C LEU A 439 -28.47 12.26 -12.62
N THR A 440 -29.34 11.29 -12.37
CA THR A 440 -30.12 10.61 -13.42
C THR A 440 -31.27 11.46 -13.97
N ALA A 441 -31.67 12.51 -13.26
CA ALA A 441 -32.61 13.53 -13.75
C ALA A 441 -31.97 14.52 -14.74
N LEU A 442 -30.64 14.54 -14.85
CA LEU A 442 -29.90 15.36 -15.81
C LEU A 442 -29.49 14.52 -17.03
N SER A 443 -29.14 15.18 -18.13
CA SER A 443 -28.75 14.50 -19.37
C SER A 443 -27.48 15.08 -19.99
N GLY A 444 -26.64 14.21 -20.55
CA GLY A 444 -25.50 14.59 -21.38
C GLY A 444 -24.49 15.43 -20.61
N PRO A 445 -24.05 16.60 -21.12
CA PRO A 445 -22.96 17.36 -20.52
C PRO A 445 -23.31 17.95 -19.14
N TRP A 446 -24.60 18.03 -18.80
CA TRP A 446 -25.06 18.45 -17.47
C TRP A 446 -24.85 17.40 -16.38
N GLN A 447 -24.86 16.12 -16.73
CA GLN A 447 -24.49 15.05 -15.80
C GLN A 447 -23.01 15.16 -15.44
N GLU A 448 -22.15 15.41 -16.43
CA GLU A 448 -20.71 15.62 -16.21
C GLU A 448 -20.46 16.83 -15.32
N LYS A 449 -21.14 17.95 -15.57
CA LYS A 449 -21.07 19.12 -14.68
C LYS A 449 -21.47 18.76 -13.25
N PHE A 450 -22.61 18.09 -13.08
CA PHE A 450 -23.13 17.76 -11.76
C PHE A 450 -22.20 16.86 -10.96
N VAL A 451 -21.69 15.79 -11.56
CA VAL A 451 -20.78 14.87 -10.85
C VAL A 451 -19.46 15.55 -10.47
N ARG A 452 -18.91 16.41 -11.34
CA ARG A 452 -17.73 17.23 -11.01
C ARG A 452 -18.00 18.18 -9.85
N MET A 453 -19.14 18.87 -9.90
CA MET A 453 -19.55 19.78 -8.83
C MET A 453 -19.75 19.03 -7.51
N LEU A 454 -20.41 17.87 -7.54
CA LEU A 454 -20.62 17.04 -6.36
C LEU A 454 -19.29 16.53 -5.80
N TYR A 455 -18.39 16.01 -6.65
CA TYR A 455 -17.04 15.57 -6.24
C TYR A 455 -16.24 16.70 -5.57
N SER A 456 -16.20 17.88 -6.19
CA SER A 456 -15.55 19.09 -5.66
C SER A 456 -16.18 19.55 -4.34
N TYR A 457 -17.49 19.35 -4.20
CA TYR A 457 -18.23 19.65 -2.99
C TYR A 457 -17.88 18.68 -1.86
N VAL A 458 -18.00 17.36 -2.06
CA VAL A 458 -17.84 16.35 -0.99
C VAL A 458 -16.38 16.11 -0.58
N SER A 459 -15.41 16.31 -1.49
CA SER A 459 -13.98 16.10 -1.21
C SER A 459 -13.43 17.05 -0.16
N GLY A 460 -14.03 18.24 0.01
CA GLY A 460 -13.57 19.25 0.95
C GLY A 460 -13.96 19.03 2.41
N TRP A 461 -14.87 18.12 2.74
CA TRP A 461 -15.43 18.06 4.10
C TRP A 461 -14.66 17.08 5.00
N GLY A 462 -14.27 17.56 6.18
CA GLY A 462 -13.71 16.71 7.25
C GLY A 462 -14.76 16.16 8.22
N ASP A 463 -15.90 16.85 8.33
CA ASP A 463 -17.06 16.38 9.12
C ASP A 463 -18.21 16.00 8.20
N VAL A 464 -18.66 14.76 8.35
CA VAL A 464 -19.63 14.13 7.46
C VAL A 464 -21.07 14.53 7.82
N ASP A 465 -21.32 14.83 9.09
CA ASP A 465 -22.63 15.32 9.53
C ASP A 465 -22.90 16.72 8.99
N SER A 466 -21.91 17.61 9.07
CA SER A 466 -21.99 18.93 8.46
C SER A 466 -22.15 18.87 6.94
N LEU A 467 -21.45 17.95 6.25
CA LEU A 467 -21.62 17.72 4.82
C LEU A 467 -23.07 17.34 4.48
N ARG A 468 -23.61 16.35 5.18
CA ARG A 468 -24.98 15.86 4.98
C ARG A 468 -26.01 16.96 5.21
N ASN A 469 -25.87 17.69 6.32
CA ASN A 469 -26.77 18.81 6.63
C ASN A 469 -26.68 19.91 5.57
N SER A 470 -25.48 20.23 5.08
CA SER A 470 -25.29 21.26 4.06
C SER A 470 -25.90 20.86 2.71
N LEU A 471 -25.71 19.60 2.29
CA LEU A 471 -26.28 19.08 1.05
C LEU A 471 -27.81 19.06 1.06
N ALA A 472 -28.44 18.80 2.20
CA ALA A 472 -29.91 18.86 2.29
C ALA A 472 -30.48 20.23 1.86
N TYR A 473 -29.73 21.31 2.04
CA TYR A 473 -30.12 22.65 1.57
C TYR A 473 -29.57 23.00 0.19
N LEU A 474 -28.37 22.52 -0.15
CA LEU A 474 -27.63 22.99 -1.34
C LEU A 474 -27.70 22.04 -2.54
N LEU A 475 -28.21 20.82 -2.39
CA LEU A 475 -28.43 19.90 -3.51
C LEU A 475 -29.37 20.48 -4.59
N PRO A 476 -30.51 21.13 -4.25
CA PRO A 476 -31.35 21.80 -5.26
C PRO A 476 -30.61 22.91 -6.00
N LEU A 477 -29.74 23.66 -5.31
CA LEU A 477 -28.89 24.67 -5.94
C LEU A 477 -27.91 24.01 -6.92
N LEU A 478 -27.20 22.95 -6.52
CA LEU A 478 -26.30 22.19 -7.39
C LEU A 478 -27.01 21.72 -8.67
N GLN A 479 -28.23 21.19 -8.54
CA GLN A 479 -29.05 20.79 -9.70
C GLN A 479 -29.40 21.98 -10.60
N SER A 480 -29.76 23.12 -10.01
CA SER A 480 -30.11 24.32 -10.78
C SER A 480 -28.94 24.90 -11.57
N LEU A 481 -27.72 24.81 -11.02
CA LEU A 481 -26.47 25.26 -11.67
C LEU A 481 -26.06 24.33 -12.84
N CYS A 482 -26.66 23.14 -12.92
CA CYS A 482 -26.44 22.15 -13.98
C CYS A 482 -27.52 22.20 -15.07
N ARG A 483 -28.06 23.39 -15.36
CA ARG A 483 -29.06 23.63 -16.42
C ARG A 483 -28.83 24.99 -17.08
N PRO A 484 -29.39 25.27 -18.27
CA PRO A 484 -29.38 26.62 -18.82
C PRO A 484 -29.96 27.64 -17.82
N PRO A 485 -29.44 28.88 -17.77
CA PRO A 485 -28.49 29.50 -18.71
C PRO A 485 -27.00 29.36 -18.34
N PHE A 486 -26.65 28.48 -17.41
CA PHE A 486 -25.26 28.23 -17.04
C PHE A 486 -24.47 27.58 -18.19
N SER A 487 -23.15 27.53 -18.07
CA SER A 487 -22.28 26.73 -18.95
C SER A 487 -22.38 25.26 -18.58
N ALA A 488 -22.19 24.35 -19.53
CA ALA A 488 -22.02 22.93 -19.22
C ALA A 488 -20.64 22.61 -18.62
N ALA A 489 -19.69 23.54 -18.67
CA ALA A 489 -18.45 23.43 -17.90
C ALA A 489 -18.74 23.61 -16.40
N ALA A 490 -18.01 22.89 -15.54
CA ALA A 490 -18.11 23.00 -14.08
C ALA A 490 -17.40 24.25 -13.53
N ASP A 491 -17.60 25.40 -14.16
CA ASP A 491 -16.98 26.67 -13.76
C ASP A 491 -17.63 27.16 -12.46
N GLY A 492 -16.84 27.34 -11.39
CA GLY A 492 -17.31 27.90 -10.11
C GLY A 492 -17.83 26.88 -9.09
N ASP A 493 -17.74 25.59 -9.39
CA ASP A 493 -17.99 24.48 -8.46
C ASP A 493 -17.23 24.64 -7.13
N ALA A 494 -15.95 24.99 -7.24
CA ALA A 494 -15.02 25.21 -6.15
C ALA A 494 -15.46 26.36 -5.23
N VAL A 495 -16.18 27.36 -5.76
CA VAL A 495 -16.66 28.52 -4.98
C VAL A 495 -17.78 28.10 -4.03
N LEU A 496 -18.76 27.36 -4.53
CA LEU A 496 -19.87 26.87 -3.69
C LEU A 496 -19.34 25.96 -2.57
N SER A 497 -18.44 25.03 -2.91
CA SER A 497 -17.78 24.15 -1.93
C SER A 497 -17.02 24.94 -0.86
N ALA A 498 -16.18 25.89 -1.28
CA ALA A 498 -15.40 26.72 -0.36
C ALA A 498 -16.27 27.56 0.57
N MET A 499 -17.35 28.15 0.07
CA MET A 499 -18.24 28.96 0.89
C MET A 499 -19.04 28.09 1.86
N ALA A 500 -19.65 27.01 1.39
CA ALA A 500 -20.53 26.18 2.21
C ALA A 500 -19.85 25.66 3.49
N ARG A 501 -18.57 25.29 3.40
CA ARG A 501 -17.77 24.80 4.54
C ARG A 501 -17.60 25.80 5.69
N GLY A 502 -17.62 27.10 5.42
CA GLY A 502 -17.45 28.15 6.42
C GLY A 502 -18.77 28.71 6.97
N LEU A 503 -19.91 28.20 6.50
CA LEU A 503 -21.22 28.77 6.78
C LEU A 503 -22.07 27.90 7.71
N PRO A 504 -22.92 28.51 8.56
CA PRO A 504 -23.95 27.81 9.32
C PRO A 504 -25.18 27.52 8.43
N VAL A 505 -26.19 26.86 9.02
CA VAL A 505 -27.45 26.49 8.35
C VAL A 505 -28.13 27.68 7.68
N GLU A 506 -28.23 28.81 8.37
CA GLU A 506 -28.83 30.04 7.83
C GLU A 506 -28.04 30.55 6.62
N GLY A 507 -26.72 30.35 6.62
CA GLY A 507 -25.86 30.70 5.51
C GLY A 507 -26.07 29.81 4.29
N TRP A 508 -26.30 28.51 4.49
CA TRP A 508 -26.65 27.60 3.40
C TRP A 508 -28.01 27.95 2.77
N GLN A 509 -29.00 28.29 3.60
CA GLN A 509 -30.30 28.77 3.12
C GLN A 509 -30.15 30.06 2.29
N GLN A 510 -29.32 31.02 2.73
CA GLN A 510 -29.05 32.24 1.97
C GLN A 510 -28.33 31.96 0.64
N LEU A 511 -27.37 31.02 0.62
CA LEU A 511 -26.73 30.59 -0.62
C LEU A 511 -27.73 29.95 -1.58
N ALA A 512 -28.58 29.05 -1.10
CA ALA A 512 -29.63 28.40 -1.89
C ALA A 512 -30.63 29.42 -2.47
N ALA A 513 -30.96 30.47 -1.70
CA ALA A 513 -31.85 31.55 -2.13
C ALA A 513 -31.18 32.60 -3.03
N THR A 514 -29.87 32.50 -3.30
CA THR A 514 -29.17 33.48 -4.13
C THR A 514 -29.61 33.38 -5.58
N GLY A 515 -30.00 34.52 -6.16
CA GLY A 515 -30.51 34.58 -7.53
C GLY A 515 -29.50 34.16 -8.61
N GLU A 516 -30.01 33.58 -9.70
CA GLU A 516 -29.26 33.06 -10.85
C GLU A 516 -28.20 34.04 -11.39
N ARG A 517 -28.54 35.34 -11.46
CA ARG A 517 -27.64 36.40 -11.95
C ARG A 517 -26.30 36.43 -11.19
N THR A 518 -26.33 36.21 -9.88
CA THR A 518 -25.10 36.19 -9.05
C THR A 518 -24.24 35.00 -9.39
N TRP A 519 -24.84 33.81 -9.52
CA TRP A 519 -24.11 32.60 -9.89
C TRP A 519 -23.54 32.66 -11.32
N LEU A 520 -24.23 33.29 -12.27
CA LEU A 520 -23.67 33.55 -13.61
C LEU A 520 -22.43 34.46 -13.56
N MET A 521 -22.37 35.40 -12.60
CA MET A 521 -21.18 36.22 -12.38
C MET A 521 -20.03 35.42 -11.77
N VAL A 522 -20.35 34.49 -10.85
CA VAL A 522 -19.37 33.55 -10.28
C VAL A 522 -18.78 32.66 -11.37
N GLU A 523 -19.63 32.05 -12.20
CA GLU A 523 -19.22 31.19 -13.32
C GLU A 523 -18.26 31.92 -14.26
N ARG A 524 -18.62 33.15 -14.67
CA ARG A 524 -17.75 34.00 -15.51
C ARG A 524 -16.42 34.34 -14.86
N ALA A 525 -16.39 34.54 -13.55
CA ALA A 525 -15.16 34.83 -12.81
C ALA A 525 -14.26 33.59 -12.68
N CYS A 526 -14.83 32.39 -12.76
CA CYS A 526 -14.14 31.12 -12.57
C CYS A 526 -13.81 30.36 -13.87
N ARG A 527 -14.01 30.98 -15.05
CA ARG A 527 -13.71 30.34 -16.36
C ARG A 527 -12.25 29.94 -16.57
N ARG A 528 -11.32 30.53 -15.81
CA ARG A 528 -9.91 30.16 -15.81
C ARG A 528 -9.63 29.41 -14.53
N ASP A 529 -9.11 28.19 -14.62
CA ASP A 529 -8.84 27.33 -13.46
C ASP A 529 -7.98 28.02 -12.39
N ASN A 530 -6.94 28.75 -12.82
CA ASN A 530 -6.08 29.52 -11.92
C ASN A 530 -6.86 30.61 -11.17
N ASP A 531 -7.74 31.35 -11.86
CA ASP A 531 -8.59 32.36 -11.22
C ASP A 531 -9.59 31.69 -10.27
N ALA A 532 -10.24 30.61 -10.70
CA ALA A 532 -11.18 29.83 -9.89
C ALA A 532 -10.53 29.34 -8.59
N ARG A 533 -9.29 28.84 -8.66
CA ARG A 533 -8.54 28.38 -7.48
C ARG A 533 -8.21 29.50 -6.51
N LEU A 534 -7.74 30.64 -7.00
CA LEU A 534 -7.47 31.81 -6.15
C LEU A 534 -8.76 32.35 -5.52
N ILE A 535 -9.85 32.43 -6.28
CA ILE A 535 -11.17 32.83 -5.77
C ILE A 535 -11.62 31.86 -4.68
N ARG A 536 -11.53 30.54 -4.93
CA ARG A 536 -11.81 29.48 -3.95
C ARG A 536 -11.07 29.71 -2.65
N TYR A 537 -9.76 29.91 -2.71
CA TYR A 537 -8.92 30.13 -1.54
C TYR A 537 -9.28 31.39 -0.76
N GLY A 538 -9.57 32.49 -1.46
CA GLY A 538 -10.02 33.73 -0.82
C GLY A 538 -11.37 33.59 -0.15
N LEU A 539 -12.36 33.01 -0.85
CA LEU A 539 -13.72 32.81 -0.33
C LEU A 539 -13.76 31.81 0.83
N PHE A 540 -12.93 30.78 0.80
CA PHE A 540 -12.80 29.84 1.91
C PHE A 540 -12.37 30.57 3.18
N SER A 541 -11.28 31.33 3.14
CA SER A 541 -10.81 32.08 4.31
C SER A 541 -11.80 33.19 4.73
N LEU A 542 -12.43 33.87 3.77
CA LEU A 542 -13.45 34.91 4.06
C LEU A 542 -14.69 34.33 4.73
N THR A 543 -15.21 33.20 4.28
CA THR A 543 -16.38 32.57 4.89
C THR A 543 -16.08 32.01 6.27
N GLN A 544 -14.89 31.43 6.48
CA GLN A 544 -14.48 30.95 7.81
C GLN A 544 -14.29 32.08 8.81
N CYS A 545 -13.65 33.18 8.42
CA CYS A 545 -13.39 34.29 9.35
C CYS A 545 -14.61 35.21 9.49
N TRP A 546 -15.28 35.53 8.38
CA TRP A 546 -16.31 36.57 8.30
C TRP A 546 -17.53 36.09 7.47
N PRO A 547 -18.28 35.09 7.95
CA PRO A 547 -19.36 34.46 7.18
C PRO A 547 -20.48 35.44 6.80
N ALA A 548 -20.98 36.22 7.76
CA ALA A 548 -22.07 37.18 7.52
C ALA A 548 -21.66 38.31 6.56
N PHE A 549 -20.43 38.83 6.71
CA PHE A 549 -19.86 39.82 5.79
C PHE A 549 -19.79 39.25 4.37
N THR A 550 -19.29 38.03 4.22
CA THR A 550 -19.12 37.40 2.92
C THR A 550 -20.46 37.15 2.22
N LEU A 551 -21.47 36.64 2.94
CA LEU A 551 -22.81 36.40 2.39
C LEU A 551 -23.51 37.68 1.94
N ARG A 552 -23.45 38.74 2.76
CA ARG A 552 -23.99 40.05 2.41
C ARG A 552 -23.36 40.57 1.11
N LEU A 553 -22.03 40.46 0.99
CA LEU A 553 -21.29 40.93 -0.19
C LEU A 553 -21.47 40.05 -1.41
N PHE A 554 -21.70 38.75 -1.22
CA PHE A 554 -22.02 37.81 -2.30
C PHE A 554 -23.33 38.21 -2.98
N SER A 555 -24.33 38.60 -2.19
CA SER A 555 -25.63 39.03 -2.70
C SER A 555 -25.62 40.43 -3.31
N THR A 556 -24.84 41.36 -2.74
CA THR A 556 -24.90 42.79 -3.12
C THR A 556 -23.83 43.24 -4.11
N SER A 557 -22.64 42.63 -4.08
CA SER A 557 -21.46 43.04 -4.88
C SER A 557 -20.61 41.85 -5.37
N PRO A 558 -21.19 40.81 -6.01
CA PRO A 558 -20.49 39.56 -6.32
C PRO A 558 -19.24 39.73 -7.18
N ILE A 559 -19.28 40.56 -8.23
CA ILE A 559 -18.13 40.79 -9.12
C ILE A 559 -16.92 41.32 -8.34
N ARG A 560 -17.16 42.27 -7.43
CA ARG A 560 -16.08 42.83 -6.63
C ARG A 560 -15.61 41.84 -5.58
N LEU A 561 -16.52 41.09 -4.96
CA LEU A 561 -16.16 40.02 -4.04
C LEU A 561 -15.25 38.99 -4.71
N MET A 562 -15.55 38.53 -5.93
CA MET A 562 -14.68 37.59 -6.65
C MET A 562 -13.28 38.18 -6.91
N ARG A 563 -13.20 39.46 -7.28
CA ARG A 563 -11.90 40.15 -7.50
C ARG A 563 -11.09 40.25 -6.21
N THR A 564 -11.74 40.63 -5.11
CA THR A 564 -11.10 40.74 -3.79
C THR A 564 -10.69 39.37 -3.27
N ALA A 565 -11.54 38.36 -3.41
CA ALA A 565 -11.25 36.98 -3.04
C ALA A 565 -10.08 36.42 -3.86
N ARG A 566 -10.02 36.67 -5.17
CA ARG A 566 -8.88 36.28 -6.00
C ARG A 566 -7.57 36.88 -5.50
N LEU A 567 -7.57 38.16 -5.15
CA LEU A 567 -6.38 38.83 -4.62
C LEU A 567 -5.98 38.25 -3.25
N LEU A 568 -6.94 38.05 -2.36
CA LEU A 568 -6.70 37.44 -1.06
C LEU A 568 -6.17 36.00 -1.19
N GLY A 569 -6.70 35.25 -2.14
CA GLY A 569 -6.28 33.88 -2.46
C GLY A 569 -4.85 33.76 -2.96
N CYS A 570 -4.21 34.88 -3.36
CA CYS A 570 -2.79 34.91 -3.69
C CYS A 570 -1.90 34.81 -2.44
N LEU A 571 -2.41 35.06 -1.23
CA LEU A 571 -1.62 34.86 -0.02
C LEU A 571 -1.65 33.37 0.36
N ARG A 572 -0.57 32.86 0.96
CA ARG A 572 -0.55 31.52 1.59
C ARG A 572 -1.64 31.36 2.66
N TYR A 573 -2.09 30.13 2.89
CA TYR A 573 -3.21 29.81 3.79
C TYR A 573 -3.07 30.44 5.18
N GLU A 574 -1.96 30.20 5.88
CA GLU A 574 -1.73 30.70 7.23
C GLU A 574 -1.70 32.23 7.24
N ARG A 575 -1.08 32.83 6.23
CA ARG A 575 -0.99 34.29 6.10
C ARG A 575 -2.35 34.92 5.77
N ARG A 576 -3.23 34.24 5.01
CA ARG A 576 -4.62 34.69 4.78
C ARG A 576 -5.37 34.79 6.11
N HIS A 577 -5.35 33.73 6.90
CA HIS A 577 -6.06 33.71 8.19
C HIS A 577 -5.51 34.76 9.16
N GLN A 578 -4.18 34.87 9.25
CA GLN A 578 -3.55 35.90 10.06
C GLN A 578 -3.95 37.31 9.59
N PHE A 579 -3.89 37.58 8.28
CA PHE A 579 -4.27 38.87 7.71
C PHE A 579 -5.73 39.23 8.00
N LEU A 580 -6.66 38.29 7.83
CA LEU A 580 -8.06 38.51 8.13
C LEU A 580 -8.28 38.74 9.63
N SER A 581 -7.61 37.98 10.50
CA SER A 581 -7.64 38.22 11.95
C SER A 581 -7.15 39.62 12.31
N GLU A 582 -6.01 40.05 11.77
CA GLU A 582 -5.45 41.40 11.99
C GLU A 582 -6.41 42.49 11.48
N THR A 583 -6.98 42.30 10.28
CA THR A 583 -7.90 43.26 9.65
C THR A 583 -9.24 43.35 10.38
N SER A 584 -9.64 42.31 11.11
CA SER A 584 -10.89 42.29 11.87
C SER A 584 -10.95 43.37 12.96
N HIS A 585 -9.79 43.86 13.40
CA HIS A 585 -9.65 44.94 14.38
C HIS A 585 -9.58 46.34 13.75
N ALA A 586 -9.60 46.46 12.42
CA ALA A 586 -9.61 47.75 11.76
C ALA A 586 -10.92 48.50 12.08
N ALA A 587 -10.84 49.80 12.36
CA ALA A 587 -11.98 50.61 12.78
C ALA A 587 -13.16 50.52 11.79
N TRP A 588 -12.89 50.49 10.48
CA TRP A 588 -13.92 50.37 9.47
C TRP A 588 -14.63 49.01 9.47
N PHE A 589 -13.96 47.95 9.94
CA PHE A 589 -14.52 46.59 9.99
C PHE A 589 -15.33 46.37 11.26
N THR A 590 -14.87 46.90 12.40
CA THR A 590 -15.58 46.81 13.68
C THR A 590 -16.80 47.74 13.79
N THR A 591 -16.93 48.69 12.86
CA THR A 591 -18.08 49.60 12.79
C THR A 591 -19.37 48.82 12.48
N ASN A 592 -20.38 48.95 13.34
CA ASN A 592 -21.72 48.42 13.07
C ASN A 592 -22.50 49.35 12.13
N TRP A 593 -22.20 49.24 10.84
CA TRP A 593 -22.74 50.11 9.80
C TRP A 593 -24.27 50.13 9.72
N ASP A 594 -24.95 49.06 10.11
CA ASP A 594 -26.41 48.96 10.05
C ASP A 594 -27.09 49.70 11.22
N HIS A 595 -26.35 50.01 12.29
CA HIS A 595 -26.85 50.75 13.46
C HIS A 595 -26.27 52.17 13.57
N ALA A 596 -25.29 52.50 12.73
CA ALA A 596 -24.73 53.84 12.68
C ALA A 596 -25.75 54.84 12.11
N GLU A 597 -25.82 56.03 12.71
CA GLU A 597 -26.64 57.11 12.17
C GLU A 597 -26.16 57.45 10.74
N PRO A 598 -27.07 57.61 9.75
CA PRO A 598 -26.67 57.71 8.33
C PRO A 598 -25.64 58.79 7.99
N TYR A 599 -25.72 59.97 8.62
CA TYR A 599 -24.77 61.05 8.41
C TYR A 599 -23.39 60.70 8.99
N GLU A 600 -23.35 60.19 10.23
CA GLU A 600 -22.12 59.71 10.87
C GLU A 600 -21.46 58.57 10.08
N ALA A 601 -22.25 57.61 9.58
CA ALA A 601 -21.77 56.54 8.72
C ALA A 601 -21.14 57.11 7.43
N CYS A 602 -21.75 58.11 6.79
CA CYS A 602 -21.16 58.75 5.61
C CYS A 602 -19.87 59.50 5.93
N ARG A 603 -19.77 60.12 7.12
CA ARG A 603 -18.54 60.77 7.58
C ARG A 603 -17.41 59.75 7.79
N MET A 604 -17.69 58.63 8.44
CA MET A 604 -16.74 57.53 8.63
C MET A 604 -16.31 56.91 7.28
N LEU A 605 -17.28 56.68 6.39
CA LEU A 605 -17.04 56.17 5.04
C LEU A 605 -16.14 57.11 4.23
N TYR A 606 -16.37 58.43 4.35
CA TYR A 606 -15.55 59.43 3.68
C TYR A 606 -14.10 59.40 4.20
N ARG A 607 -13.91 59.38 5.52
CA ARG A 607 -12.57 59.27 6.14
C ARG A 607 -11.83 58.02 5.69
N LEU A 608 -12.49 56.86 5.69
CA LEU A 608 -11.93 55.61 5.18
C LEU A 608 -11.45 55.76 3.73
N CYS A 609 -12.24 56.42 2.88
CA CYS A 609 -11.85 56.64 1.49
C CYS A 609 -10.59 57.51 1.38
N ILE A 610 -10.46 58.56 2.19
CA ILE A 610 -9.25 59.38 2.23
C ILE A 610 -8.04 58.54 2.68
N GLU A 611 -8.17 57.83 3.80
CA GLU A 611 -7.09 57.03 4.39
C GLU A 611 -6.58 55.93 3.44
N ALA A 612 -7.50 55.28 2.72
CA ALA A 612 -7.18 54.22 1.76
C ALA A 612 -6.91 54.73 0.33
N GLY A 613 -6.96 56.05 0.10
CA GLY A 613 -6.78 56.63 -1.24
C GLY A 613 -7.81 56.14 -2.26
N LEU A 614 -9.06 55.94 -1.84
CA LEU A 614 -10.16 55.43 -2.63
C LEU A 614 -11.06 56.56 -3.13
N ASN A 615 -11.72 56.32 -4.28
CA ASN A 615 -12.77 57.21 -4.76
C ASN A 615 -13.97 57.16 -3.81
N SER A 616 -14.24 58.29 -3.13
CA SER A 616 -15.34 58.40 -2.19
C SER A 616 -16.71 58.32 -2.89
N PRO A 617 -17.63 57.45 -2.42
CA PRO A 617 -19.01 57.42 -2.92
C PRO A 617 -19.85 58.59 -2.38
N VAL A 618 -19.33 59.32 -1.38
CA VAL A 618 -20.00 60.47 -0.76
C VAL A 618 -19.99 61.63 -1.75
N PRO A 619 -21.16 62.14 -2.19
CA PRO A 619 -21.25 63.23 -3.15
C PRO A 619 -20.51 64.47 -2.68
N ARG A 620 -19.94 65.24 -3.62
CA ARG A 620 -19.17 66.46 -3.32
C ARG A 620 -19.87 67.38 -2.31
N ARG A 621 -21.12 67.74 -2.55
CA ARG A 621 -21.90 68.58 -1.62
C ARG A 621 -21.97 68.03 -0.19
N LEU A 622 -22.09 66.72 -0.01
CA LEU A 622 -22.10 66.12 1.33
C LEU A 622 -20.69 66.14 1.95
N ARG A 623 -19.62 66.02 1.16
CA ARG A 623 -18.23 66.19 1.63
C ARG A 623 -17.97 67.62 2.06
N ASP A 624 -18.28 68.60 1.20
CA ASP A 624 -18.15 70.02 1.48
C ASP A 624 -18.96 70.38 2.74
N HIS A 625 -20.12 69.75 2.96
CA HIS A 625 -20.90 69.90 4.20
C HIS A 625 -20.23 69.28 5.43
N ILE A 626 -19.68 68.06 5.31
CA ILE A 626 -18.93 67.38 6.37
C ILE A 626 -17.67 68.18 6.76
N GLU A 627 -17.05 68.87 5.81
CA GLU A 627 -15.88 69.73 5.98
C GLU A 627 -16.23 71.14 6.48
N GLY A 628 -17.52 71.48 6.56
CA GLY A 628 -18.01 72.77 7.07
C GLY A 628 -18.01 73.90 6.03
N GLU A 629 -17.78 73.60 4.75
CA GLU A 629 -17.76 74.59 3.66
C GLU A 629 -19.16 75.03 3.21
N ILE A 630 -20.17 74.15 3.35
CA ILE A 630 -21.56 74.46 3.01
C ILE A 630 -22.54 73.92 4.06
N THR A 631 -23.76 74.46 4.09
CA THR A 631 -24.87 73.94 4.89
C THR A 631 -25.90 73.26 3.98
N LEU A 632 -26.27 72.02 4.31
CA LEU A 632 -27.32 71.27 3.63
C LEU A 632 -28.54 71.12 4.54
N THR A 633 -29.72 71.01 3.93
CA THR A 633 -30.96 70.67 4.65
C THR A 633 -31.00 69.18 5.01
N ASP A 634 -31.72 68.81 6.07
CA ASP A 634 -31.87 67.40 6.50
C ASP A 634 -32.35 66.48 5.38
N LYS A 635 -33.27 66.96 4.53
CA LYS A 635 -33.76 66.20 3.37
C LYS A 635 -32.65 65.93 2.34
N GLN A 636 -31.76 66.89 2.10
CA GLN A 636 -30.61 66.72 1.20
C GLN A 636 -29.58 65.77 1.82
N ILE A 637 -29.30 65.90 3.12
CA ILE A 637 -28.42 65.00 3.86
C ILE A 637 -28.93 63.56 3.77
N ALA A 638 -30.19 63.31 4.13
CA ALA A 638 -30.80 61.98 4.08
C ALA A 638 -30.76 61.36 2.67
N ARG A 639 -31.01 62.16 1.62
CA ARG A 639 -30.89 61.71 0.22
C ARG A 639 -29.46 61.32 -0.12
N HIS A 640 -28.48 62.16 0.21
CA HIS A 640 -27.07 61.88 -0.08
C HIS A 640 -26.54 60.69 0.73
N CYS A 641 -26.94 60.56 1.99
CA CYS A 641 -26.55 59.44 2.84
C CYS A 641 -27.06 58.11 2.28
N ARG A 642 -28.34 58.03 1.92
CA ARG A 642 -28.94 56.84 1.31
C ARG A 642 -28.19 56.39 0.05
N VAL A 643 -27.84 57.31 -0.85
CA VAL A 643 -27.08 56.98 -2.08
C VAL A 643 -25.66 56.52 -1.76
N SER A 644 -25.00 57.14 -0.78
CA SER A 644 -23.64 56.80 -0.37
C SER A 644 -23.57 55.42 0.30
N LEU A 645 -24.47 55.16 1.24
CA LEU A 645 -24.54 53.90 1.99
C LEU A 645 -25.00 52.73 1.11
N ALA A 646 -25.78 52.97 0.05
CA ALA A 646 -26.05 51.94 -0.96
C ALA A 646 -24.78 51.41 -1.65
N ARG A 647 -23.68 52.19 -1.65
CA ARG A 647 -22.37 51.79 -2.21
C ARG A 647 -21.40 51.25 -1.15
N LEU A 648 -21.78 51.23 0.12
CA LEU A 648 -20.94 50.79 1.23
C LEU A 648 -20.34 49.39 1.00
N PRO A 649 -21.10 48.33 0.63
CA PRO A 649 -20.54 47.00 0.31
C PRO A 649 -19.33 47.05 -0.62
N THR A 650 -19.45 47.84 -1.68
CA THR A 650 -18.43 47.99 -2.71
C THR A 650 -17.21 48.74 -2.18
N VAL A 651 -17.38 49.69 -1.26
CA VAL A 651 -16.25 50.43 -0.65
C VAL A 651 -15.53 49.60 0.39
N LEU A 652 -16.25 48.79 1.20
CA LEU A 652 -15.62 47.89 2.17
C LEU A 652 -14.71 46.86 1.48
N LEU A 653 -15.15 46.30 0.36
CA LEU A 653 -14.30 45.44 -0.48
C LEU A 653 -13.09 46.19 -1.07
N ALA A 654 -13.26 47.46 -1.44
CA ALA A 654 -12.16 48.30 -1.91
C ALA A 654 -11.10 48.54 -0.83
N ALA A 655 -11.55 48.82 0.39
CA ALA A 655 -10.70 49.00 1.54
C ALA A 655 -9.94 47.70 1.84
N LEU A 656 -10.61 46.56 1.81
CA LEU A 656 -9.98 45.25 1.97
C LEU A 656 -8.92 44.99 0.90
N GLU A 657 -9.21 45.23 -0.38
CA GLU A 657 -8.23 45.13 -1.48
C GLU A 657 -7.00 46.01 -1.23
N TRP A 658 -7.22 47.25 -0.78
CA TRP A 658 -6.13 48.16 -0.44
C TRP A 658 -5.27 47.64 0.71
N HIS A 659 -5.89 47.13 1.78
CA HIS A 659 -5.17 46.53 2.90
C HIS A 659 -4.36 45.29 2.47
N ILE A 660 -4.92 44.43 1.59
CA ILE A 660 -4.19 43.29 1.04
C ILE A 660 -2.97 43.78 0.25
N TRP A 661 -3.15 44.73 -0.67
CA TRP A 661 -2.05 45.30 -1.45
C TRP A 661 -0.97 45.94 -0.58
N ARG A 662 -1.37 46.71 0.44
CA ARG A 662 -0.44 47.29 1.41
C ARG A 662 0.33 46.22 2.16
N SER A 663 -0.26 45.06 2.42
CA SER A 663 0.43 43.96 3.09
C SER A 663 1.48 43.26 2.20
N ILE A 664 1.25 43.18 0.89
CA ILE A 664 2.15 42.45 -0.04
C ILE A 664 3.16 43.34 -0.74
N ASP A 665 2.80 44.57 -1.12
CA ASP A 665 3.64 45.44 -1.95
C ASP A 665 4.46 46.47 -1.15
N ARG A 666 4.10 46.76 0.11
CA ARG A 666 4.79 47.79 0.92
C ARG A 666 6.32 47.69 0.95
N PRO A 667 6.95 46.50 1.00
CA PRO A 667 8.41 46.40 0.98
C PRO A 667 9.05 46.73 -0.38
N PHE A 668 8.29 46.68 -1.47
CA PHE A 668 8.83 46.72 -2.84
C PHE A 668 8.39 47.97 -3.62
N ASN A 669 7.16 48.43 -3.39
CA ASN A 669 6.51 49.53 -4.13
C ASN A 669 6.59 49.33 -5.65
N LEU A 670 6.21 48.13 -6.10
CA LEU A 670 6.36 47.68 -7.48
C LEU A 670 5.02 47.63 -8.22
N ARG A 671 3.90 47.47 -7.51
CA ARG A 671 2.57 47.28 -8.13
C ARG A 671 2.23 48.33 -9.19
N GLY A 672 2.55 49.60 -8.93
CA GLY A 672 2.23 50.71 -9.82
C GLY A 672 3.14 50.84 -11.04
N LYS A 673 4.25 50.08 -11.12
CA LYS A 673 5.25 50.23 -12.18
C LYS A 673 4.84 49.53 -13.49
N SER A 674 4.29 48.32 -13.41
CA SER A 674 3.80 47.56 -14.58
C SER A 674 2.85 46.42 -14.17
N SER A 675 2.14 45.84 -15.14
CA SER A 675 1.34 44.63 -14.93
C SER A 675 2.18 43.45 -14.45
N ALA A 676 3.38 43.26 -15.02
CA ALA A 676 4.33 42.22 -14.64
C ALA A 676 4.88 42.42 -13.22
N ALA A 677 5.16 43.66 -12.82
CA ALA A 677 5.56 43.99 -11.45
C ALA A 677 4.44 43.68 -10.43
N SER A 678 3.19 44.04 -10.77
CA SER A 678 2.00 43.68 -9.98
C SER A 678 1.78 42.16 -9.91
N HIS A 679 2.09 41.43 -10.98
CA HIS A 679 2.08 39.97 -11.00
C HIS A 679 3.11 39.37 -10.05
N ALA A 680 4.37 39.79 -10.16
CA ALA A 680 5.48 39.24 -9.39
C ALA A 680 5.28 39.39 -7.86
N VAL A 681 4.74 40.52 -7.40
CA VAL A 681 4.44 40.74 -5.97
C VAL A 681 3.32 39.82 -5.48
N ARG A 682 2.30 39.55 -6.30
CA ARG A 682 1.25 38.57 -5.97
C ARG A 682 1.81 37.14 -5.93
N LEU A 683 2.67 36.79 -6.89
CA LEU A 683 3.34 35.50 -6.93
C LEU A 683 4.17 35.26 -5.68
N LEU A 684 4.96 36.25 -5.24
CA LEU A 684 5.73 36.16 -4.00
C LEU A 684 4.86 35.92 -2.76
N ALA A 685 3.64 36.47 -2.75
CA ALA A 685 2.74 36.34 -1.61
C ALA A 685 2.20 34.91 -1.44
N GLY A 686 2.15 34.13 -2.54
CA GLY A 686 1.55 32.81 -2.59
C GLY A 686 2.54 31.67 -2.68
N VAL A 687 3.71 31.89 -3.28
CA VAL A 687 4.66 30.81 -3.58
C VAL A 687 5.23 30.18 -2.30
N ASP A 688 5.31 28.85 -2.32
CA ASP A 688 5.89 28.07 -1.23
C ASP A 688 7.41 27.96 -1.36
N ASP A 689 7.88 27.55 -2.54
CA ASP A 689 9.30 27.38 -2.85
C ASP A 689 9.92 28.62 -3.46
N ASN A 690 11.25 28.71 -3.42
CA ASN A 690 12.02 29.84 -3.98
C ASN A 690 11.66 31.23 -3.45
N ARG A 691 10.79 31.32 -2.44
CA ARG A 691 10.25 32.57 -1.88
C ARG A 691 11.34 33.54 -1.41
N LYS A 692 12.40 33.03 -0.78
CA LYS A 692 13.53 33.86 -0.32
C LYS A 692 14.27 34.48 -1.50
N GLY A 693 14.52 33.70 -2.55
CA GLY A 693 15.16 34.17 -3.78
C GLY A 693 14.32 35.21 -4.49
N LEU A 694 13.03 34.94 -4.68
CA LEU A 694 12.10 35.89 -5.31
C LEU A 694 11.97 37.19 -4.49
N ARG A 695 11.89 37.10 -3.15
CA ARG A 695 11.85 38.28 -2.29
C ARG A 695 13.09 39.15 -2.47
N ARG A 696 14.27 38.52 -2.48
CA ARG A 696 15.54 39.23 -2.69
C ARG A 696 15.56 39.91 -4.06
N PHE A 697 15.20 39.17 -5.12
CA PHE A 697 15.10 39.71 -6.47
C PHE A 697 14.17 40.94 -6.52
N LEU A 698 12.96 40.87 -5.95
CA LEU A 698 12.02 42.00 -5.98
C LEU A 698 12.50 43.21 -5.17
N LEU A 699 13.24 43.02 -4.08
CA LEU A 699 13.88 44.14 -3.36
C LEU A 699 14.96 44.80 -4.21
N GLU A 700 15.84 44.01 -4.83
CA GLU A 700 16.92 44.48 -5.70
C GLU A 700 16.35 45.20 -6.95
N HIS A 701 15.34 44.60 -7.59
CA HIS A 701 14.62 45.20 -8.70
C HIS A 701 13.90 46.51 -8.30
N GLY A 702 13.30 46.56 -7.11
CA GLY A 702 12.72 47.79 -6.54
C GLY A 702 13.71 48.94 -6.42
N GLN A 703 14.97 48.62 -6.16
CA GLN A 703 16.11 49.54 -6.05
C GLN A 703 16.80 49.84 -7.40
N GLY A 704 16.25 49.34 -8.52
CA GLY A 704 16.81 49.54 -9.86
C GLY A 704 17.91 48.55 -10.27
N ARG A 705 18.19 47.53 -9.45
CA ARG A 705 19.17 46.47 -9.75
C ARG A 705 18.48 45.27 -10.43
N THR A 706 17.97 45.49 -11.64
CA THR A 706 17.09 44.54 -12.35
C THR A 706 17.71 43.17 -12.62
N HIS A 707 19.02 43.10 -12.90
CA HIS A 707 19.71 41.86 -13.28
C HIS A 707 20.65 41.31 -12.19
N ALA A 708 20.54 41.78 -10.94
CA ALA A 708 21.44 41.35 -9.86
C ALA A 708 21.41 39.84 -9.57
N TYR A 709 20.31 39.16 -9.89
CA TYR A 709 20.17 37.70 -9.73
C TYR A 709 21.11 36.91 -10.66
N LEU A 710 21.47 37.45 -11.83
CA LEU A 710 22.40 36.80 -12.77
C LEU A 710 23.84 36.72 -12.24
N ASP A 711 24.19 37.60 -11.29
CA ASP A 711 25.51 37.62 -10.67
C ASP A 711 25.69 36.54 -9.58
N HIS A 712 24.69 35.68 -9.37
CA HIS A 712 24.78 34.62 -8.37
C HIS A 712 25.96 33.67 -8.66
N PRO A 713 26.74 33.26 -7.63
CA PRO A 713 27.90 32.38 -7.82
C PRO A 713 27.57 31.06 -8.55
N LEU A 714 26.37 30.53 -8.35
CA LEU A 714 25.94 29.30 -9.05
C LEU A 714 25.75 29.53 -10.55
N ASN A 715 25.22 30.68 -10.97
CA ASN A 715 25.04 31.01 -12.38
C ASN A 715 26.41 31.17 -13.06
N ARG A 716 27.36 31.84 -12.38
CA ARG A 716 28.75 31.95 -12.85
C ARG A 716 29.43 30.59 -12.97
N ALA A 717 29.30 29.74 -11.96
CA ALA A 717 29.86 28.38 -11.97
C ALA A 717 29.24 27.51 -13.07
N TRP A 718 27.94 27.67 -13.33
CA TRP A 718 27.25 26.96 -14.40
C TRP A 718 27.74 27.39 -15.78
N PHE A 719 27.81 28.70 -16.07
CA PHE A 719 28.34 29.18 -17.35
C PHE A 719 29.81 28.76 -17.56
N ALA A 720 30.63 28.79 -16.50
CA ALA A 720 32.02 28.33 -16.57
C ALA A 720 32.14 26.83 -16.96
N ARG A 721 31.18 25.99 -16.55
CA ARG A 721 31.10 24.57 -16.94
C ARG A 721 30.56 24.35 -18.35
N HIS A 722 29.93 25.35 -18.95
CA HIS A 722 29.25 25.24 -20.25
C HIS A 722 29.75 26.31 -21.25
N PRO A 723 31.04 26.26 -21.66
CA PRO A 723 31.65 27.31 -22.49
C PRO A 723 31.03 27.43 -23.90
N ARG A 724 30.23 26.45 -24.34
CA ARG A 724 29.49 26.51 -25.61
C ARG A 724 28.27 27.44 -25.57
N ILE A 725 27.84 27.85 -24.37
CA ILE A 725 26.67 28.70 -24.17
C ILE A 725 27.15 30.15 -24.10
N ASN A 726 26.62 31.01 -24.97
CA ASN A 726 26.92 32.43 -24.95
C ASN A 726 26.24 33.10 -23.74
N ALA A 727 26.99 33.28 -22.65
CA ALA A 727 26.48 33.85 -21.41
C ALA A 727 25.88 35.26 -21.59
N ASP A 728 26.50 36.10 -22.42
CA ASP A 728 26.03 37.47 -22.66
C ASP A 728 24.67 37.48 -23.39
N LEU A 729 24.46 36.54 -24.32
CA LEU A 729 23.18 36.37 -24.99
C LEU A 729 22.08 35.92 -24.00
N TRP A 730 22.34 34.88 -23.20
CA TRP A 730 21.37 34.35 -22.24
C TRP A 730 21.09 35.30 -21.07
N CYS A 731 22.03 36.17 -20.74
CA CYS A 731 21.88 37.20 -19.72
C CYS A 731 21.30 38.53 -20.26
N GLY A 732 20.89 38.58 -21.54
CA GLY A 732 20.35 39.80 -22.17
C GLY A 732 21.35 40.94 -22.34
N LYS A 733 22.67 40.65 -22.24
CA LYS A 733 23.75 41.62 -22.47
C LYS A 733 24.11 41.76 -23.95
N ALA A 734 23.73 40.77 -24.77
CA ALA A 734 23.84 40.81 -26.23
C ALA A 734 22.45 40.75 -26.87
N PRO A 735 22.24 41.40 -28.03
CA PRO A 735 20.96 41.34 -28.74
C PRO A 735 20.63 39.90 -29.13
N ALA A 736 19.38 39.50 -28.90
CA ALA A 736 18.92 38.16 -29.26
C ALA A 736 19.01 37.96 -30.79
N PRO A 737 19.60 36.86 -31.28
CA PRO A 737 19.54 36.54 -32.70
C PRO A 737 18.08 36.34 -33.07
N THR A 738 17.62 37.13 -34.04
CA THR A 738 16.27 37.05 -34.57
C THR A 738 16.31 36.18 -35.81
N GLY A 739 15.84 34.95 -35.69
CA GLY A 739 15.57 34.14 -36.87
C GLY A 739 14.25 34.56 -37.49
N GLU A 740 14.23 34.87 -38.78
CA GLU A 740 13.00 34.82 -39.56
C GLU A 740 12.65 33.34 -39.78
N GLY A 741 11.66 32.85 -39.03
CA GLY A 741 11.06 31.56 -39.32
C GLY A 741 10.32 31.59 -40.65
N THR A 742 10.05 30.42 -41.22
CA THR A 742 9.08 30.28 -42.31
C THR A 742 7.76 30.93 -41.87
N HIS A 743 7.20 31.79 -42.72
CA HIS A 743 5.98 32.58 -42.49
C HIS A 743 6.10 33.86 -41.62
N GLY A 744 7.30 34.44 -41.46
CA GLY A 744 7.44 35.75 -40.82
C GLY A 744 7.32 35.72 -39.28
N ILE A 745 7.51 34.55 -38.68
CA ILE A 745 7.54 34.38 -37.22
C ILE A 745 8.95 34.72 -36.72
N ARG A 746 9.03 35.67 -35.77
CA ARG A 746 10.28 36.03 -35.10
C ARG A 746 10.35 35.33 -33.74
N LEU A 747 11.40 34.54 -33.52
CA LEU A 747 11.73 33.97 -32.22
C LEU A 747 12.82 34.83 -31.54
N ALA A 748 12.65 35.08 -30.25
CA ALA A 748 13.61 35.81 -29.42
C ALA A 748 13.63 35.22 -28.01
N ILE A 749 14.73 35.44 -27.28
CA ILE A 749 14.88 35.06 -25.88
C ILE A 749 14.22 36.15 -25.03
N GLU A 750 13.38 35.76 -24.07
CA GLU A 750 12.83 36.70 -23.09
C GLU A 750 13.92 37.09 -22.08
N THR A 751 14.11 38.39 -21.88
CA THR A 751 15.18 38.95 -21.03
C THR A 751 14.65 39.87 -19.93
N ASP A 752 13.36 40.24 -19.96
CA ASP A 752 12.72 40.93 -18.85
C ASP A 752 12.41 39.90 -17.74
N PRO A 753 13.08 40.01 -16.57
CA PRO A 753 12.88 39.06 -15.49
C PRO A 753 11.46 39.09 -14.90
N LEU A 754 10.73 40.21 -15.00
CA LEU A 754 9.33 40.27 -14.56
C LEU A 754 8.40 39.56 -15.55
N GLU A 755 8.74 39.58 -16.84
CA GLU A 755 8.00 38.88 -17.89
C GLU A 755 8.20 37.36 -17.78
N THR A 756 9.42 36.89 -17.45
CA THR A 756 9.69 35.48 -17.11
C THR A 756 8.79 34.99 -15.98
N LEU A 757 8.52 35.82 -14.98
CA LEU A 757 7.59 35.45 -13.88
C LEU A 757 6.13 35.38 -14.32
N MET A 758 5.77 35.91 -15.50
CA MET A 758 4.45 35.73 -16.10
C MET A 758 4.32 34.44 -16.91
N LEU A 759 5.36 33.59 -16.91
CA LEU A 759 5.33 32.27 -17.54
C LEU A 759 4.08 31.50 -17.12
N GLY A 760 3.30 31.09 -18.11
CA GLY A 760 2.06 30.36 -17.90
C GLY A 760 0.83 31.21 -17.55
N THR A 761 0.99 32.48 -17.13
CA THR A 761 -0.15 33.36 -16.81
C THR A 761 -0.94 33.79 -18.04
N TYR A 762 -0.27 34.01 -19.18
CA TYR A 762 -0.93 34.39 -20.43
C TYR A 762 -1.92 33.33 -20.94
N VAL A 763 -1.54 32.07 -20.81
CA VAL A 763 -2.32 30.92 -21.28
C VAL A 763 -3.12 30.23 -20.17
N GLY A 764 -2.95 30.65 -18.91
CA GLY A 764 -3.63 30.03 -17.76
C GLY A 764 -3.13 28.62 -17.44
N SER A 765 -1.85 28.33 -17.68
CA SER A 765 -1.27 27.01 -17.41
C SER A 765 -0.94 26.79 -15.92
N CYS A 766 -0.49 25.58 -15.59
CA CYS A 766 -0.06 25.19 -14.26
C CYS A 766 1.11 26.02 -13.68
N LEU A 767 1.86 26.77 -14.51
CA LEU A 767 2.96 27.64 -14.11
C LEU A 767 2.51 29.08 -13.76
N GLY A 768 1.29 29.46 -14.15
CA GLY A 768 0.76 30.79 -13.88
C GLY A 768 0.35 30.99 -12.43
N LEU A 769 0.12 32.24 -12.01
CA LEU A 769 -0.35 32.58 -10.67
C LEU A 769 -1.64 31.81 -10.33
N GLY A 770 -1.63 31.01 -9.26
CA GLY A 770 -2.74 30.14 -8.88
C GLY A 770 -2.73 28.75 -9.53
N GLY A 771 -1.70 28.44 -10.34
CA GLY A 771 -1.44 27.11 -10.88
C GLY A 771 -0.89 26.14 -9.83
N TYR A 772 -0.72 24.86 -10.20
CA TYR A 772 -0.15 23.85 -9.28
C TYR A 772 1.37 23.98 -9.11
N PHE A 773 2.04 24.60 -10.08
CA PHE A 773 3.49 24.68 -10.19
C PHE A 773 3.94 26.14 -10.41
N ASP A 774 3.27 27.09 -9.79
CA ASP A 774 3.57 28.52 -9.93
C ASP A 774 4.99 28.88 -9.43
N TYR A 775 5.52 28.11 -8.49
CA TYR A 775 6.91 28.17 -8.04
C TYR A 775 7.94 27.85 -9.13
N SER A 776 7.56 27.10 -10.17
CA SER A 776 8.46 26.78 -11.28
C SER A 776 8.75 27.99 -12.15
N ALA A 777 7.82 28.95 -12.29
CA ALA A 777 8.12 30.22 -12.95
C ALA A 777 9.22 31.00 -12.21
N VAL A 778 9.24 30.90 -10.88
CA VAL A 778 10.31 31.47 -10.04
C VAL A 778 11.63 30.71 -10.23
N ALA A 779 11.58 29.39 -10.31
CA ALA A 779 12.76 28.55 -10.55
C ALA A 779 13.37 28.80 -11.94
N CYS A 780 12.56 29.14 -12.96
CA CYS A 780 13.06 29.51 -14.28
C CYS A 780 13.78 30.87 -14.27
N LEU A 781 13.40 31.78 -13.38
CA LEU A 781 14.06 33.08 -13.23
C LEU A 781 15.40 32.96 -12.49
N LEU A 782 15.41 32.26 -11.34
CA LEU A 782 16.54 32.23 -10.40
C LEU A 782 17.63 31.25 -10.84
#